data_AF-A0A504KJV9-F1
#
_entry.id   AF-A0A504KJV9-F1
#
_cell.length_a   1.000
_cell.length_b   1.000
_cell.length_c   1.000
_cell.angle_alpha   90.00
_cell.angle_beta   90.00
_cell.angle_gamma   90.00
#
_symmetry.space_group_name_H-M   'P 1'
#
loop_
_entity.id
_entity.type
_entity.pdbx_description
1 polymer ?
#
loop_
_entity_poly.entity_id
_entity_poly.type
_entity_poly.pdbx_seq_one_letter_code
_entity_poly.pdbx_strand_id
1 'polypeptide(L)'
;MTGPHLHLLGGFDFAGAGGAAPAFSRKARAMMAYLALQAGHSQSREKLAGLLWGINGEAQARMSLRQAVSSVRKAVQACGGGRFVTEGAGIVLHLDDFDFDVARFEALAASEEPEELEQALVAYRGDLLDGFALKEEPFEDWLRIERERLRMMAIAALDRLVAHYARSDEPAACIKAAMRLLAMEPLREDAHRAMMRSYATQGRISLALKQYEFCRNALQRELRLMPEPETRALYEELRARRGVPTVRSSTSGSSEATAAADVAFDGEPAPTTRYVKSAGVNIAYQVTGDGPVDLLYVPGWVSNLDLAWGSPRLAHVMKRLGSFSRLIRIDKRGTGLSDRNVGLSTLEQRMEDVRAVLDTAGSDRTVLFGGSEGGPMCMLFAATYPERTAALVLTGTYAKGGWSKDYPWARTPEEVNEDVAAVERQWGQPAEMTNAAPSLIDNMVEREWFGAYLRNSASPADAIALWRWGTEIDVRDILPAIHVPTLVIQRSGDRWVRPEEGRYLAAHIEGARYVELAGRDHVIWGEDCDRLVDEIRSFVTGALPTAPGERVLVSVLSLAVDGVMSVVDGFEQVDVAIDEELLLAGGRAIRRTGGKLAAVFQRPTRSVQCAIAIGTRLRRLGLASRAAIHIGECEPRGDDLSGIAIEVAARLLDHARSGEIIVSQTVRDLVVGSGLAFEERGAMKASGLPGVLQFLAVADESR
;
A
#
# COMPACT_ATOMS: atom_id res chain seq x y z
N MET A 1 -0.98 -11.77 35.19
CA MET A 1 -0.72 -13.12 34.67
C MET A 1 -1.99 -13.57 33.99
N THR A 2 -1.97 -13.71 32.67
CA THR A 2 -3.12 -14.17 31.88
C THR A 2 -3.32 -15.65 32.12
N GLY A 3 -4.55 -16.06 32.45
CA GLY A 3 -4.93 -17.47 32.56
C GLY A 3 -4.84 -18.18 31.20
N PRO A 4 -5.07 -19.51 31.15
CA PRO A 4 -5.08 -20.24 29.88
C PRO A 4 -6.17 -19.69 28.96
N HIS A 5 -5.83 -19.43 27.70
CA HIS A 5 -6.76 -18.85 26.73
C HIS A 5 -6.67 -19.55 25.38
N LEU A 6 -7.80 -19.57 24.69
CA LEU A 6 -7.94 -19.98 23.30
C LEU A 6 -8.74 -18.91 22.59
N HIS A 7 -8.09 -18.15 21.72
CA HIS A 7 -8.74 -17.11 20.96
C HIS A 7 -8.74 -17.45 19.48
N LEU A 8 -9.93 -17.49 18.88
CA LEU A 8 -10.14 -17.86 17.49
C LEU A 8 -10.77 -16.73 16.65
N LEU A 9 -11.31 -15.67 17.26
CA LEU A 9 -11.91 -14.53 16.56
C LEU A 9 -10.82 -13.51 16.21
N GLY A 10 -10.47 -13.41 14.92
CA GLY A 10 -9.36 -12.57 14.42
C GLY A 10 -8.01 -13.30 14.29
N GLY A 11 -7.99 -14.63 14.38
CA GLY A 11 -6.77 -15.45 14.20
C GLY A 11 -6.70 -16.62 15.20
N PHE A 12 -5.66 -17.45 15.12
CA PHE A 12 -5.44 -18.53 16.09
C PHE A 12 -4.41 -18.11 17.14
N ASP A 13 -4.86 -17.95 18.38
CA ASP A 13 -4.00 -17.71 19.54
C ASP A 13 -4.35 -18.70 20.67
N PHE A 14 -3.31 -19.30 21.27
CA PHE A 14 -3.45 -20.32 22.30
C PHE A 14 -2.25 -20.26 23.24
N ALA A 15 -2.50 -20.01 24.53
CA ALA A 15 -1.46 -20.00 25.55
C ALA A 15 -1.96 -20.58 26.88
N GLY A 16 -1.01 -21.08 27.68
CA GLY A 16 -1.26 -21.50 29.06
C GLY A 16 -0.94 -20.44 30.09
N ALA A 17 -1.19 -20.74 31.37
CA ALA A 17 -0.94 -19.82 32.49
C ALA A 17 0.53 -19.31 32.61
N GLY A 18 1.48 -19.97 31.94
CA GLY A 18 2.91 -19.58 31.86
C GLY A 18 3.36 -18.91 30.56
N GLY A 19 2.45 -18.58 29.63
CA GLY A 19 2.74 -17.75 28.44
C GLY A 19 3.48 -18.42 27.26
N ALA A 20 3.98 -19.65 27.39
CA ALA A 20 4.60 -20.35 26.25
C ALA A 20 3.54 -21.00 25.34
N ALA A 21 3.43 -20.51 24.10
CA ALA A 21 2.55 -21.10 23.09
C ALA A 21 3.18 -22.38 22.50
N PRO A 22 2.53 -23.56 22.61
CA PRO A 22 3.04 -24.78 21.99
C PRO A 22 3.06 -24.68 20.46
N ALA A 23 4.09 -25.24 19.84
CA ALA A 23 4.20 -25.28 18.38
C ALA A 23 3.14 -26.23 17.79
N PHE A 24 2.18 -25.67 17.05
CA PHE A 24 1.19 -26.45 16.30
C PHE A 24 1.52 -26.47 14.80
N SER A 25 1.35 -27.64 14.18
CA SER A 25 1.19 -27.70 12.72
C SER A 25 -0.14 -27.04 12.30
N ARG A 26 -0.26 -26.60 11.04
CA ARG A 26 -1.54 -26.04 10.53
C ARG A 26 -2.72 -26.98 10.77
N LYS A 27 -2.56 -28.28 10.48
CA LYS A 27 -3.60 -29.29 10.72
C LYS A 27 -3.95 -29.45 12.20
N ALA A 28 -2.98 -29.34 13.10
CA ALA A 28 -3.24 -29.39 14.53
C ALA A 28 -3.99 -28.14 15.03
N ARG A 29 -3.70 -26.94 14.50
CA ARG A 29 -4.48 -25.71 14.77
C ARG A 29 -5.93 -25.85 14.31
N ALA A 30 -6.13 -26.35 13.08
CA ALA A 30 -7.44 -26.62 12.53
C ALA A 30 -8.24 -27.63 13.37
N MET A 31 -7.59 -28.71 13.81
CA MET A 31 -8.20 -29.70 14.69
C MET A 31 -8.56 -29.11 16.05
N MET A 32 -7.68 -28.30 16.65
CA MET A 32 -7.94 -27.62 17.92
C MET A 32 -9.14 -26.68 17.80
N ALA A 33 -9.17 -25.86 16.76
CA ALA A 33 -10.28 -24.95 16.50
C ALA A 33 -11.61 -25.70 16.30
N TYR A 34 -11.61 -26.75 15.48
CA TYR A 34 -12.78 -27.59 15.26
C TYR A 34 -13.29 -28.21 16.57
N LEU A 35 -12.39 -28.83 17.35
CA LEU A 35 -12.76 -29.46 18.62
C LEU A 35 -13.22 -28.43 19.67
N ALA A 36 -12.66 -27.22 19.65
CA ALA A 36 -13.04 -26.15 20.57
C ALA A 36 -14.47 -25.66 20.32
N LEU A 37 -14.86 -25.50 19.05
CA LEU A 37 -16.24 -25.18 18.70
C LEU A 37 -17.21 -26.34 18.95
N GLN A 38 -16.68 -27.55 19.11
CA GLN A 38 -17.43 -28.76 19.49
C GLN A 38 -17.16 -29.15 20.95
N ALA A 39 -16.75 -28.21 21.80
CA ALA A 39 -16.33 -28.50 23.16
C ALA A 39 -17.43 -29.29 23.92
N GLY A 40 -16.99 -30.29 24.68
CA GLY A 40 -17.88 -31.22 25.40
C GLY A 40 -18.56 -32.30 24.55
N HIS A 41 -18.45 -32.26 23.22
CA HIS A 41 -19.07 -33.25 22.33
C HIS A 41 -18.02 -34.21 21.75
N SER A 42 -18.33 -35.52 21.76
CA SER A 42 -17.42 -36.55 21.23
C SER A 42 -17.38 -36.56 19.71
N GLN A 43 -16.18 -36.42 19.14
CA GLN A 43 -15.92 -36.47 17.70
C GLN A 43 -15.19 -37.77 17.35
N SER A 44 -15.66 -38.49 16.32
CA SER A 44 -15.00 -39.71 15.87
C SER A 44 -13.69 -39.42 15.13
N ARG A 45 -12.74 -40.34 15.24
CA ARG A 45 -11.46 -40.28 14.51
C ARG A 45 -11.68 -40.29 13.00
N GLU A 46 -12.66 -41.05 12.51
CA GLU A 46 -13.03 -41.11 11.10
C GLU A 46 -13.50 -39.74 10.58
N LYS A 47 -14.34 -39.04 11.35
CA LYS A 47 -14.83 -37.71 10.98
C LYS A 47 -13.70 -36.68 10.95
N LEU A 48 -12.83 -36.68 11.97
CA LEU A 48 -11.68 -35.77 12.01
C LEU A 48 -10.66 -36.05 10.88
N ALA A 49 -10.46 -37.33 10.54
CA ALA A 49 -9.62 -37.73 9.42
C ALA A 49 -10.17 -37.21 8.08
N GLY A 50 -11.47 -37.44 7.82
CA GLY A 50 -12.14 -36.98 6.60
C GLY A 50 -12.19 -35.45 6.50
N LEU A 51 -12.39 -34.76 7.63
CA LEU A 51 -12.41 -33.30 7.67
C LEU A 51 -11.04 -32.69 7.33
N LEU A 52 -9.96 -33.22 7.92
CA LEU A 52 -8.65 -32.55 7.93
C LEU A 52 -7.61 -33.15 6.99
N TRP A 53 -7.81 -34.33 6.41
CA TRP A 53 -6.85 -34.96 5.49
C TRP A 53 -7.49 -35.48 4.20
N GLY A 54 -8.80 -35.26 4.00
CA GLY A 54 -9.51 -35.64 2.79
C GLY A 54 -9.43 -37.14 2.48
N ILE A 55 -9.57 -37.50 1.20
CA ILE A 55 -9.53 -38.89 0.69
C ILE A 55 -8.08 -39.41 0.53
N ASN A 56 -7.10 -38.83 1.22
CA ASN A 56 -5.74 -39.35 1.21
C ASN A 56 -5.73 -40.71 1.94
N GLY A 57 -5.19 -41.74 1.28
CA GLY A 57 -5.34 -43.16 1.67
C GLY A 57 -5.37 -43.39 3.18
N GLU A 58 -6.40 -44.12 3.66
CA GLU A 58 -6.79 -44.21 5.08
C GLU A 58 -5.63 -44.45 6.06
N ALA A 59 -4.60 -45.19 5.65
CA ALA A 59 -3.45 -45.49 6.51
C ALA A 59 -2.61 -44.24 6.85
N GLN A 60 -2.38 -43.34 5.88
CA GLN A 60 -1.59 -42.13 6.08
C GLN A 60 -2.38 -41.09 6.89
N ALA A 61 -3.67 -40.90 6.57
CA ALA A 61 -4.56 -40.02 7.33
C ALA A 61 -4.66 -40.45 8.81
N ARG A 62 -4.78 -41.75 9.10
CA ARG A 62 -4.76 -42.28 10.48
C ARG A 62 -3.44 -42.01 11.21
N MET A 63 -2.30 -42.10 10.51
CA MET A 63 -0.99 -41.79 11.11
C MET A 63 -0.88 -40.29 11.46
N SER A 64 -1.22 -39.42 10.52
CA SER A 64 -1.18 -37.97 10.73
C SER A 64 -2.19 -37.50 11.79
N LEU A 65 -3.38 -38.11 11.84
CA LEU A 65 -4.35 -37.87 12.91
C LEU A 65 -3.77 -38.23 14.29
N ARG A 66 -3.11 -39.39 14.42
CA ARG A 66 -2.46 -39.77 15.70
C ARG A 66 -1.43 -38.75 16.15
N GLN A 67 -0.63 -38.21 15.23
CA GLN A 67 0.36 -37.17 15.52
C GLN A 67 -0.31 -35.86 15.95
N ALA A 68 -1.35 -35.41 15.23
CA ALA A 68 -2.09 -34.20 15.58
C ALA A 68 -2.77 -34.33 16.96
N VAL A 69 -3.40 -35.47 17.24
CA VAL A 69 -4.02 -35.79 18.53
C VAL A 69 -3.00 -35.76 19.66
N SER A 70 -1.82 -36.34 19.44
CA SER A 70 -0.73 -36.29 20.42
C SER A 70 -0.29 -34.85 20.69
N SER A 71 -0.14 -34.04 19.64
CA SER A 71 0.25 -32.63 19.73
C SER A 71 -0.76 -31.80 20.51
N VAL A 72 -2.05 -31.89 20.17
CA VAL A 72 -3.12 -31.13 20.83
C VAL A 72 -3.29 -31.57 22.28
N ARG A 73 -3.26 -32.88 22.56
CA ARG A 73 -3.34 -33.39 23.93
C ARG A 73 -2.21 -32.85 24.81
N LYS A 74 -0.96 -32.87 24.32
CA LYS A 74 0.19 -32.33 25.06
C LYS A 74 0.05 -30.83 25.31
N ALA A 75 -0.42 -30.08 24.32
CA ALA A 75 -0.64 -28.65 24.43
C ALA A 75 -1.67 -28.32 25.52
N VAL A 76 -2.84 -28.96 25.50
CA VAL A 76 -3.89 -28.76 26.52
C VAL A 76 -3.38 -29.14 27.91
N GLN A 77 -2.70 -30.28 28.06
CA GLN A 77 -2.13 -30.71 29.35
C GLN A 77 -1.09 -29.73 29.91
N ALA A 78 -0.25 -29.14 29.05
CA ALA A 78 0.79 -28.21 29.46
C ALA A 78 0.24 -26.85 29.92
N CYS A 79 -0.93 -26.46 29.43
CA CYS A 79 -1.51 -25.14 29.70
C CYS A 79 -2.19 -25.01 31.07
N GLY A 80 -2.40 -26.13 31.78
CA GLY A 80 -2.98 -26.13 33.13
C GLY A 80 -4.48 -25.87 33.18
N GLY A 81 -5.18 -25.92 32.05
CA GLY A 81 -6.63 -25.82 31.91
C GLY A 81 -7.17 -26.86 30.90
N GLY A 82 -8.49 -27.05 30.87
CA GLY A 82 -9.18 -27.96 29.96
C GLY A 82 -8.87 -29.45 30.14
N ARG A 83 -9.64 -30.31 29.46
CA ARG A 83 -9.42 -31.77 29.45
C ARG A 83 -9.52 -32.31 28.03
N PHE A 84 -8.49 -33.02 27.59
CA PHE A 84 -8.48 -33.71 26.30
C PHE A 84 -8.64 -35.21 26.52
N VAL A 85 -9.83 -35.73 26.27
CA VAL A 85 -10.21 -37.13 26.55
C VAL A 85 -10.20 -37.94 25.26
N THR A 86 -9.55 -39.10 25.30
CA THR A 86 -9.57 -40.07 24.19
C THR A 86 -10.09 -41.40 24.71
N GLU A 87 -11.35 -41.73 24.40
CA GLU A 87 -12.02 -42.96 24.81
C GLU A 87 -12.45 -43.75 23.57
N GLY A 88 -11.90 -44.96 23.39
CA GLY A 88 -12.17 -45.79 22.22
C GLY A 88 -11.89 -45.07 20.89
N ALA A 89 -12.92 -44.92 20.06
CA ALA A 89 -12.88 -44.22 18.78
C ALA A 89 -13.14 -42.70 18.86
N GLY A 90 -13.50 -42.18 20.03
CA GLY A 90 -13.90 -40.78 20.24
C GLY A 90 -12.78 -39.90 20.79
N ILE A 91 -12.83 -38.62 20.43
CA ILE A 91 -11.99 -37.54 20.94
C ILE A 91 -12.91 -36.43 21.44
N VAL A 92 -12.70 -36.00 22.69
CA VAL A 92 -13.45 -34.90 23.33
C VAL A 92 -12.48 -33.85 23.84
N LEU A 93 -12.76 -32.58 23.55
CA LEU A 93 -12.08 -31.46 24.16
C LEU A 93 -13.05 -30.75 25.12
N HIS A 94 -12.65 -30.61 26.37
CA HIS A 94 -13.28 -29.74 27.34
C HIS A 94 -12.39 -28.51 27.53
N LEU A 95 -12.99 -27.34 27.51
CA LEU A 95 -12.33 -26.05 27.69
C LEU A 95 -12.58 -25.49 29.10
N ASP A 96 -12.78 -26.36 30.08
CA ASP A 96 -12.91 -25.98 31.49
C ASP A 96 -11.73 -25.04 31.85
N ASP A 97 -12.01 -23.89 32.48
CA ASP A 97 -11.04 -22.88 32.90
C ASP A 97 -10.28 -22.13 31.77
N PHE A 98 -10.56 -22.40 30.49
CA PHE A 98 -10.02 -21.60 29.37
C PHE A 98 -10.84 -20.33 29.15
N ASP A 99 -10.16 -19.21 28.91
CA ASP A 99 -10.78 -18.06 28.25
C ASP A 99 -10.96 -18.36 26.76
N PHE A 100 -12.15 -18.80 26.37
CA PHE A 100 -12.52 -19.10 24.99
C PHE A 100 -13.37 -17.97 24.40
N ASP A 101 -12.77 -17.20 23.48
CA ASP A 101 -13.39 -15.97 22.95
C ASP A 101 -14.67 -16.22 22.16
N VAL A 102 -14.79 -17.34 21.42
CA VAL A 102 -16.01 -17.69 20.67
C VAL A 102 -17.16 -17.97 21.64
N ALA A 103 -16.99 -18.84 22.63
CA ALA A 103 -18.05 -19.13 23.60
C ALA A 103 -18.47 -17.88 24.40
N ARG A 104 -17.49 -17.04 24.79
CA ARG A 104 -17.77 -15.76 25.44
C ARG A 104 -18.56 -14.83 24.51
N PHE A 105 -18.13 -14.69 23.26
CA PHE A 105 -18.83 -13.89 22.26
C PHE A 105 -20.27 -14.37 22.06
N GLU A 106 -20.49 -15.67 21.91
CA GLU A 106 -21.82 -16.24 21.69
C GLU A 106 -22.76 -15.99 22.86
N ALA A 107 -22.29 -16.22 24.09
CA ALA A 107 -23.06 -15.99 25.30
C ALA A 107 -23.47 -14.51 25.43
N LEU A 108 -22.52 -13.59 25.23
CA LEU A 108 -22.75 -12.16 25.33
C LEU A 108 -23.60 -11.63 24.16
N ALA A 109 -23.40 -12.13 22.95
CA ALA A 109 -24.17 -11.73 21.78
C ALA A 109 -25.63 -12.20 21.84
N ALA A 110 -25.94 -13.23 22.65
CA ALA A 110 -27.32 -13.65 22.91
C ALA A 110 -28.08 -12.70 23.84
N SER A 111 -27.39 -11.82 24.58
CA SER A 111 -28.00 -10.90 25.53
C SER A 111 -28.79 -9.77 24.87
N GLU A 112 -29.75 -9.21 25.60
CA GLU A 112 -30.43 -7.96 25.23
C GLU A 112 -29.80 -6.72 25.87
N GLU A 113 -28.91 -6.92 26.85
CA GLU A 113 -28.29 -5.82 27.60
C GLU A 113 -27.17 -5.15 26.78
N PRO A 114 -27.20 -3.81 26.60
CA PRO A 114 -26.22 -3.11 25.78
C PRO A 114 -24.77 -3.31 26.24
N GLU A 115 -24.52 -3.33 27.54
CA GLU A 115 -23.18 -3.52 28.11
C GLU A 115 -22.61 -4.89 27.75
N GLU A 116 -23.44 -5.94 27.77
CA GLU A 116 -23.03 -7.29 27.38
C GLU A 116 -22.80 -7.38 25.87
N LEU A 117 -23.64 -6.74 25.06
CA LEU A 117 -23.45 -6.67 23.60
C LEU A 117 -22.16 -5.92 23.22
N GLU A 118 -21.82 -4.84 23.93
CA GLU A 118 -20.53 -4.16 23.76
C GLU A 118 -19.36 -5.10 24.05
N GLN A 119 -19.42 -5.86 25.16
CA GLN A 119 -18.39 -6.84 25.51
C GLN A 119 -18.30 -7.98 24.48
N ALA A 120 -19.43 -8.42 23.92
CA ALA A 120 -19.46 -9.39 22.82
C ALA A 120 -18.62 -8.86 21.64
N LEU A 121 -18.84 -7.61 21.26
CA LEU A 121 -18.15 -6.99 20.14
C LEU A 121 -16.67 -6.67 20.43
N VAL A 122 -16.26 -6.56 21.68
CA VAL A 122 -14.85 -6.54 22.07
C VAL A 122 -14.20 -7.92 21.86
N ALA A 123 -14.92 -9.00 22.15
CA ALA A 123 -14.43 -10.37 21.91
C ALA A 123 -14.35 -10.70 20.40
N TYR A 124 -15.28 -10.20 19.59
CA TYR A 124 -15.25 -10.35 18.14
C TYR A 124 -14.20 -9.43 17.50
N ARG A 125 -12.96 -9.87 17.28
CA ARG A 125 -11.90 -9.03 16.66
C ARG A 125 -11.80 -9.16 15.15
N GLY A 126 -12.40 -10.19 14.57
CA GLY A 126 -12.37 -10.51 13.15
C GLY A 126 -13.06 -11.85 12.91
N ASP A 127 -13.05 -12.32 11.66
CA ASP A 127 -13.66 -13.60 11.31
C ASP A 127 -12.95 -14.77 12.04
N LEU A 128 -13.67 -15.86 12.22
CA LEU A 128 -13.13 -17.08 12.83
C LEU A 128 -11.89 -17.55 12.05
N LEU A 129 -10.77 -17.71 12.76
CA LEU A 129 -9.48 -18.06 12.17
C LEU A 129 -9.10 -17.15 10.99
N ASP A 130 -9.20 -15.84 11.14
CA ASP A 130 -8.85 -14.90 10.07
C ASP A 130 -7.43 -15.15 9.51
N GLY A 131 -7.28 -15.05 8.18
CA GLY A 131 -6.05 -15.38 7.45
C GLY A 131 -5.67 -16.87 7.41
N PHE A 132 -6.47 -17.76 8.00
CA PHE A 132 -6.22 -19.20 7.99
C PHE A 132 -7.00 -19.92 6.87
N ALA A 133 -6.32 -20.84 6.20
CA ALA A 133 -6.89 -21.76 5.20
C ALA A 133 -6.14 -23.11 5.21
N LEU A 134 -6.76 -24.15 4.67
CA LEU A 134 -6.21 -25.48 4.39
C LEU A 134 -6.58 -25.88 2.96
N LYS A 135 -5.76 -26.75 2.36
CA LYS A 135 -6.08 -27.40 1.09
C LYS A 135 -7.00 -28.62 1.29
N GLU A 136 -8.06 -28.48 2.08
CA GLU A 136 -9.06 -29.53 2.31
C GLU A 136 -10.46 -28.93 2.27
N GLU A 137 -11.18 -29.20 1.19
CA GLU A 137 -12.53 -28.67 0.99
C GLU A 137 -13.49 -28.94 2.16
N PRO A 138 -13.54 -30.14 2.77
CA PRO A 138 -14.47 -30.38 3.88
C PRO A 138 -14.25 -29.46 5.08
N PHE A 139 -12.99 -29.11 5.39
CA PHE A 139 -12.68 -28.18 6.47
C PHE A 139 -13.00 -26.73 6.07
N GLU A 140 -12.67 -26.34 4.84
CA GLU A 140 -12.96 -24.99 4.33
C GLU A 140 -14.46 -24.71 4.26
N ASP A 141 -15.27 -25.70 3.87
CA ASP A 141 -16.73 -25.59 3.87
C ASP A 141 -17.29 -25.42 5.29
N TRP A 142 -16.81 -26.23 6.24
CA TRP A 142 -17.16 -26.06 7.66
C TRP A 142 -16.76 -24.67 8.17
N LEU A 143 -15.55 -24.22 7.88
CA LEU A 143 -15.02 -22.93 8.32
C LEU A 143 -15.82 -21.77 7.71
N ARG A 144 -16.25 -21.88 6.44
CA ARG A 144 -17.08 -20.87 5.77
C ARG A 144 -18.44 -20.73 6.44
N ILE A 145 -19.12 -21.85 6.72
CA ILE A 145 -20.42 -21.87 7.41
C ILE A 145 -20.29 -21.21 8.79
N GLU A 146 -19.22 -21.54 9.50
CA GLU A 146 -19.03 -21.09 10.87
C GLU A 146 -18.62 -19.61 10.97
N ARG A 147 -17.78 -19.13 10.04
CA ARG A 147 -17.48 -17.70 9.88
C ARG A 147 -18.76 -16.90 9.63
N GLU A 148 -19.60 -17.39 8.72
CA GLU A 148 -20.86 -16.73 8.39
C GLU A 148 -21.81 -16.68 9.59
N ARG A 149 -21.95 -17.79 10.31
CA ARG A 149 -22.78 -17.86 11.52
C ARG A 149 -22.35 -16.82 12.56
N LEU A 150 -21.06 -16.75 12.87
CA LEU A 150 -20.51 -15.83 13.86
C LEU A 150 -20.58 -14.37 13.40
N ARG A 151 -20.34 -14.10 12.11
CA ARG A 151 -20.52 -12.78 11.51
C ARG A 151 -21.97 -12.31 11.63
N MET A 152 -22.94 -13.18 11.31
CA MET A 152 -24.37 -12.87 11.44
C MET A 152 -24.77 -12.55 12.88
N MET A 153 -24.19 -13.24 13.87
CA MET A 153 -24.39 -12.89 15.29
C MET A 153 -23.82 -11.51 15.64
N ALA A 154 -22.64 -11.17 15.11
CA ALA A 154 -22.01 -9.87 15.35
C ALA A 154 -22.84 -8.74 14.72
N ILE A 155 -23.33 -8.95 13.49
CA ILE A 155 -24.27 -8.05 12.81
C ILE A 155 -25.53 -7.84 13.65
N ALA A 156 -26.15 -8.92 14.16
CA ALA A 156 -27.35 -8.82 14.98
C ALA A 156 -27.11 -8.11 16.34
N ALA A 157 -25.94 -8.27 16.95
CA ALA A 157 -25.55 -7.54 18.15
C ALA A 157 -25.34 -6.04 17.86
N LEU A 158 -24.63 -5.71 16.78
CA LEU A 158 -24.43 -4.33 16.31
C LEU A 158 -25.76 -3.65 15.99
N ASP A 159 -26.67 -4.35 15.33
CA ASP A 159 -27.99 -3.83 14.98
C ASP A 159 -28.80 -3.45 16.23
N ARG A 160 -28.83 -4.33 17.23
CA ARG A 160 -29.46 -4.05 18.54
C ARG A 160 -28.83 -2.84 19.24
N LEU A 161 -27.50 -2.71 19.21
CA LEU A 161 -26.80 -1.55 19.78
C LEU A 161 -27.11 -0.25 19.03
N VAL A 162 -27.10 -0.26 17.70
CA VAL A 162 -27.48 0.90 16.88
C VAL A 162 -28.91 1.33 17.23
N ALA A 163 -29.85 0.38 17.30
CA ALA A 163 -31.22 0.67 17.68
C ALA A 163 -31.34 1.19 19.12
N HIS A 164 -30.54 0.67 20.07
CA HIS A 164 -30.48 1.15 21.44
C HIS A 164 -29.99 2.61 21.50
N TYR A 165 -28.79 2.91 20.99
CA TYR A 165 -28.22 4.26 21.06
C TYR A 165 -29.02 5.29 20.26
N ALA A 166 -29.67 4.87 19.17
CA ALA A 166 -30.58 5.73 18.44
C ALA A 166 -31.82 6.13 19.28
N ARG A 167 -32.30 5.26 20.18
CA ARG A 167 -33.42 5.56 21.10
C ARG A 167 -32.98 6.33 22.34
N SER A 168 -31.81 6.01 22.88
CA SER A 168 -31.25 6.64 24.09
C SER A 168 -30.63 8.02 23.82
N ASP A 169 -30.64 8.49 22.57
CA ASP A 169 -30.03 9.74 22.11
C ASP A 169 -28.52 9.84 22.46
N GLU A 170 -27.79 8.76 22.24
CA GLU A 170 -26.34 8.67 22.44
C GLU A 170 -25.61 8.67 21.08
N PRO A 171 -25.44 9.83 20.45
CA PRO A 171 -25.09 9.87 19.03
C PRO A 171 -23.65 9.43 18.75
N ALA A 172 -22.73 9.58 19.69
CA ALA A 172 -21.34 9.12 19.53
C ALA A 172 -21.24 7.58 19.52
N ALA A 173 -21.93 6.92 20.45
CA ALA A 173 -21.98 5.46 20.54
C ALA A 173 -22.72 4.85 19.35
N CYS A 174 -23.84 5.47 18.94
CA CYS A 174 -24.59 5.09 17.73
C CYS A 174 -23.71 5.11 16.48
N ILE A 175 -22.95 6.20 16.25
CA ILE A 175 -22.04 6.31 15.10
C ILE A 175 -20.98 5.20 15.14
N LYS A 176 -20.37 4.93 16.29
CA LYS A 176 -19.33 3.89 16.41
C LYS A 176 -19.89 2.50 16.08
N ALA A 177 -21.06 2.15 16.61
CA ALA A 177 -21.72 0.88 16.32
C ALA A 177 -22.14 0.77 14.84
N ALA A 178 -22.78 1.82 14.31
CA ALA A 178 -23.24 1.83 12.92
C ALA A 178 -22.09 1.81 11.90
N MET A 179 -20.98 2.50 12.17
CA MET A 179 -19.78 2.42 11.32
C MET A 179 -19.25 0.98 11.21
N ARG A 180 -19.22 0.27 12.34
CA ARG A 180 -18.75 -1.12 12.36
C ARG A 180 -19.74 -2.07 11.68
N LEU A 181 -21.04 -1.81 11.80
CA LEU A 181 -22.08 -2.53 11.07
C LEU A 181 -21.94 -2.33 9.55
N LEU A 182 -21.79 -1.07 9.10
CA LEU A 182 -21.64 -0.74 7.67
C LEU A 182 -20.34 -1.25 7.05
N ALA A 183 -19.32 -1.54 7.84
CA ALA A 183 -18.12 -2.22 7.36
C ALA A 183 -18.38 -3.70 7.00
N MET A 184 -19.37 -4.33 7.64
CA MET A 184 -19.80 -5.70 7.33
C MET A 184 -20.93 -5.73 6.31
N GLU A 185 -21.88 -4.80 6.44
CA GLU A 185 -23.10 -4.69 5.62
C GLU A 185 -23.25 -3.29 5.02
N PRO A 186 -22.49 -2.94 3.96
CA PRO A 186 -22.48 -1.58 3.39
C PRO A 186 -23.82 -1.13 2.80
N LEU A 187 -24.74 -2.06 2.56
CA LEU A 187 -26.03 -1.81 1.92
C LEU A 187 -27.17 -1.58 2.91
N ARG A 188 -26.91 -1.60 4.23
CA ARG A 188 -27.91 -1.39 5.29
C ARG A 188 -28.30 0.08 5.42
N GLU A 189 -29.34 0.48 4.68
CA GLU A 189 -29.84 1.85 4.66
C GLU A 189 -30.28 2.39 6.02
N ASP A 190 -30.84 1.54 6.88
CA ASP A 190 -31.26 1.90 8.22
C ASP A 190 -30.09 2.31 9.12
N ALA A 191 -28.94 1.63 9.03
CA ALA A 191 -27.71 2.01 9.71
C ALA A 191 -27.15 3.33 9.16
N HIS A 192 -27.21 3.55 7.84
CA HIS A 192 -26.91 4.85 7.24
C HIS A 192 -27.81 5.96 7.80
N ARG A 193 -29.13 5.73 7.86
CA ARG A 193 -30.10 6.69 8.43
C ARG A 193 -29.83 6.95 9.92
N ALA A 194 -29.47 5.94 10.70
CA ALA A 194 -29.11 6.11 12.11
C ALA A 194 -27.89 7.04 12.27
N MET A 195 -26.83 6.83 11.49
CA MET A 195 -25.68 7.74 11.46
C MET A 195 -26.05 9.15 10.99
N MET A 196 -26.89 9.28 9.96
CA MET A 196 -27.37 10.59 9.48
C MET A 196 -28.07 11.37 10.60
N ARG A 197 -28.98 10.71 11.33
CA ARG A 197 -29.67 11.31 12.49
C ARG A 197 -28.69 11.67 13.61
N SER A 198 -27.80 10.75 13.98
CA SER A 198 -26.81 11.00 15.04
C SER A 198 -25.83 12.12 14.72
N TYR A 199 -25.42 12.30 13.45
CA TYR A 199 -24.65 13.47 13.03
C TYR A 199 -25.48 14.75 13.10
N ALA A 200 -26.74 14.70 12.70
CA ALA A 200 -27.63 15.86 12.75
C ALA A 200 -27.90 16.34 14.18
N THR A 201 -28.12 15.44 15.14
CA THR A 201 -28.31 15.79 16.55
C THR A 201 -27.08 16.48 17.15
N GLN A 202 -25.88 16.11 16.69
CA GLN A 202 -24.63 16.79 17.07
C GLN A 202 -24.38 18.13 16.33
N GLY A 203 -25.35 18.62 15.56
CA GLY A 203 -25.20 19.82 14.72
C GLY A 203 -24.32 19.62 13.48
N ARG A 204 -23.86 18.39 13.20
CA ARG A 204 -22.95 18.05 12.10
C ARG A 204 -23.72 17.69 10.84
N ILE A 205 -24.61 18.57 10.39
CA ILE A 205 -25.52 18.35 9.25
C ILE A 205 -24.75 17.97 7.97
N SER A 206 -23.59 18.57 7.71
CA SER A 206 -22.76 18.24 6.54
C SER A 206 -22.27 16.78 6.54
N LEU A 207 -21.96 16.20 7.71
CA LEU A 207 -21.58 14.79 7.79
C LEU A 207 -22.78 13.87 7.56
N ALA A 208 -23.97 14.28 8.00
CA ALA A 208 -25.20 13.54 7.71
C ALA A 208 -25.51 13.52 6.20
N LEU A 209 -25.38 14.65 5.50
CA LEU A 209 -25.55 14.68 4.05
C LEU A 209 -24.49 13.85 3.33
N LYS A 210 -23.24 13.87 3.80
CA LYS A 210 -22.17 12.99 3.26
C LYS A 210 -22.48 11.50 3.49
N GLN A 211 -23.07 11.15 4.62
CA GLN A 211 -23.46 9.77 4.92
C GLN A 211 -24.54 9.23 3.97
N TYR A 212 -25.45 10.09 3.52
CA TYR A 212 -26.41 9.76 2.47
C TYR A 212 -25.71 9.45 1.14
N GLU A 213 -24.71 10.25 0.76
CA GLU A 213 -23.94 10.03 -0.47
C GLU A 213 -23.19 8.70 -0.43
N PHE A 214 -22.64 8.31 0.73
CA PHE A 214 -22.06 6.97 0.92
C PHE A 214 -23.09 5.86 0.72
N CYS A 215 -24.28 5.99 1.29
CA CYS A 215 -25.39 5.05 1.10
C CYS A 215 -25.76 4.91 -0.39
N ARG A 216 -26.00 6.05 -1.05
CA ARG A 216 -26.36 6.09 -2.48
C ARG A 216 -25.30 5.43 -3.34
N ASN A 217 -24.02 5.73 -3.10
CA ASN A 217 -22.94 5.19 -3.91
C ASN A 217 -22.78 3.67 -3.69
N ALA A 218 -22.95 3.17 -2.46
CA ALA A 218 -22.90 1.74 -2.17
C ALA A 218 -24.02 0.96 -2.91
N LEU A 219 -25.27 1.42 -2.78
CA LEU A 219 -26.43 0.81 -3.44
C LEU A 219 -26.33 0.89 -4.96
N GLN A 220 -25.87 2.03 -5.50
CA GLN A 220 -25.72 2.20 -6.94
C GLN A 220 -24.63 1.28 -7.51
N ARG A 221 -23.52 1.09 -6.78
CA ARG A 221 -22.41 0.24 -7.21
C ARG A 221 -22.79 -1.24 -7.22
N GLU A 222 -23.42 -1.71 -6.16
CA GLU A 222 -23.61 -3.15 -5.92
C GLU A 222 -24.96 -3.66 -6.45
N LEU A 223 -26.02 -2.86 -6.32
CA LEU A 223 -27.38 -3.25 -6.70
C LEU A 223 -27.96 -2.42 -7.86
N ARG A 224 -27.30 -1.31 -8.24
CA ARG A 224 -27.82 -0.32 -9.21
C ARG A 224 -29.19 0.25 -8.80
N LEU A 225 -29.40 0.37 -7.49
CA LEU A 225 -30.60 0.92 -6.90
C LEU A 225 -30.34 2.31 -6.31
N MET A 226 -31.38 3.12 -6.27
CA MET A 226 -31.38 4.37 -5.50
C MET A 226 -31.77 4.09 -4.04
N PRO A 227 -31.30 4.90 -3.07
CA PRO A 227 -31.71 4.80 -1.67
C PRO A 227 -33.22 4.80 -1.50
N GLU A 228 -33.72 4.07 -0.52
CA GLU A 228 -35.12 4.00 -0.09
C GLU A 228 -35.76 5.39 0.05
N PRO A 229 -37.08 5.53 -0.19
CA PRO A 229 -37.81 6.78 0.01
C PRO A 229 -37.54 7.46 1.35
N GLU A 230 -37.45 6.68 2.44
CA GLU A 230 -37.19 7.11 3.81
C GLU A 230 -35.79 7.74 3.94
N THR A 231 -34.79 7.15 3.29
CA THR A 231 -33.40 7.64 3.27
C THR A 231 -33.31 8.96 2.51
N ARG A 232 -34.00 9.06 1.37
CA ARG A 232 -34.08 10.29 0.57
C ARG A 232 -34.85 11.40 1.30
N ALA A 233 -35.96 11.06 1.96
CA ALA A 233 -36.74 12.02 2.73
C ALA A 233 -35.92 12.61 3.88
N LEU A 234 -35.16 11.79 4.60
CA LEU A 234 -34.26 12.26 5.66
C LEU A 234 -33.17 13.18 5.09
N TYR A 235 -32.61 12.85 3.93
CA TYR A 235 -31.63 13.72 3.25
C TYR A 235 -32.23 15.10 2.93
N GLU A 236 -33.42 15.17 2.35
CA GLU A 236 -34.07 16.45 2.02
C GLU A 236 -34.47 17.24 3.27
N GLU A 237 -34.93 16.57 4.34
CA GLU A 237 -35.20 17.21 5.63
C GLU A 237 -33.95 17.88 6.20
N LEU A 238 -32.82 17.15 6.25
CA LEU A 238 -31.56 17.65 6.78
C LEU A 238 -30.96 18.75 5.91
N ARG A 239 -31.13 18.63 4.58
CA ARG A 239 -30.72 19.66 3.62
C ARG A 239 -31.52 20.95 3.81
N ALA A 240 -32.84 20.86 4.03
CA ALA A 240 -33.68 22.02 4.30
C ALA A 240 -33.30 22.72 5.61
N ARG A 241 -32.96 21.97 6.68
CA ARG A 241 -32.48 22.54 7.95
C ARG A 241 -31.18 23.35 7.82
N ARG A 242 -30.33 23.00 6.86
CA ARG A 242 -29.11 23.77 6.54
C ARG A 242 -29.43 25.11 5.86
N GLY A 243 -30.57 25.20 5.16
CA GLY A 243 -30.97 26.36 4.36
C GLY A 243 -31.76 27.44 5.11
N VAL A 244 -32.10 27.25 6.39
CA VAL A 244 -32.81 28.26 7.20
C VAL A 244 -31.81 29.09 8.01
N PRO A 245 -31.66 30.41 7.75
CA PRO A 245 -30.90 31.28 8.63
C PRO A 245 -31.62 31.40 9.98
N THR A 246 -30.94 31.08 11.08
CA THR A 246 -31.43 31.34 12.44
C THR A 246 -31.44 32.85 12.69
N VAL A 247 -32.58 33.49 12.45
CA VAL A 247 -32.82 34.90 12.77
C VAL A 247 -32.86 35.06 14.30
N ARG A 248 -31.79 35.61 14.87
CA ARG A 248 -31.84 36.24 16.19
C ARG A 248 -32.59 37.57 16.05
N SER A 249 -33.67 37.71 16.81
CA SER A 249 -34.47 38.94 16.85
C SER A 249 -33.67 40.10 17.45
N SER A 250 -33.39 41.12 16.64
CA SER A 250 -33.17 42.47 17.13
C SER A 250 -33.95 43.45 16.25
N THR A 251 -34.83 44.18 16.90
CA THR A 251 -35.76 45.17 16.39
C THR A 251 -35.09 46.43 15.84
N SER A 252 -35.76 46.99 14.82
CA SER A 252 -35.84 48.41 14.40
C SER A 252 -34.63 49.10 13.76
N GLY A 253 -34.84 49.62 12.54
CA GLY A 253 -34.03 50.69 11.94
C GLY A 253 -34.09 50.77 10.41
N SER A 254 -35.08 51.52 9.90
CA SER A 254 -35.23 52.19 8.59
C SER A 254 -34.15 52.06 7.48
N SER A 255 -34.62 51.63 6.30
CA SER A 255 -34.46 52.24 4.95
C SER A 255 -33.18 53.04 4.61
N GLU A 256 -32.32 52.50 3.73
CA GLU A 256 -32.19 52.92 2.31
C GLU A 256 -31.11 52.11 1.56
N ALA A 257 -31.45 51.77 0.31
CA ALA A 257 -30.64 51.48 -0.89
C ALA A 257 -29.22 50.87 -0.75
N THR A 258 -29.01 49.69 -1.36
CA THR A 258 -28.32 49.52 -2.66
C THR A 258 -27.99 48.05 -2.90
N ALA A 259 -27.94 47.67 -4.17
CA ALA A 259 -27.72 46.32 -4.68
C ALA A 259 -26.49 45.65 -4.05
N ALA A 260 -26.67 44.45 -3.51
CA ALA A 260 -25.59 43.53 -3.16
C ALA A 260 -25.99 42.14 -3.65
N ALA A 261 -25.09 41.59 -4.46
CA ALA A 261 -25.19 40.37 -5.23
C ALA A 261 -25.52 39.14 -4.38
N ASP A 262 -26.13 38.16 -5.04
CA ASP A 262 -26.18 36.76 -4.65
C ASP A 262 -24.85 36.32 -4.02
N VAL A 263 -24.87 35.98 -2.73
CA VAL A 263 -23.78 35.19 -2.15
C VAL A 263 -24.20 33.72 -2.27
N ALA A 264 -23.91 33.16 -3.44
CA ALA A 264 -23.91 31.72 -3.65
C ALA A 264 -22.90 31.06 -2.69
N PHE A 265 -23.35 30.09 -1.89
CA PHE A 265 -22.43 29.13 -1.28
C PHE A 265 -21.98 28.17 -2.38
N ASP A 266 -20.88 28.50 -3.06
CA ASP A 266 -20.12 27.57 -3.90
C ASP A 266 -19.46 26.51 -3.03
N GLY A 267 -20.24 25.51 -2.63
CA GLY A 267 -19.71 24.24 -2.16
C GLY A 267 -19.51 23.35 -3.37
N GLU A 268 -18.37 23.47 -4.06
CA GLU A 268 -18.00 22.50 -5.11
C GLU A 268 -18.14 21.07 -4.55
N PRO A 269 -18.78 20.14 -5.28
CA PRO A 269 -18.85 18.74 -4.87
C PRO A 269 -17.44 18.19 -4.69
N ALA A 270 -17.24 17.32 -3.69
CA ALA A 270 -15.95 16.68 -3.47
C ALA A 270 -15.49 15.98 -4.76
N PRO A 271 -14.20 16.08 -5.14
CA PRO A 271 -13.73 15.55 -6.40
C PRO A 271 -13.99 14.06 -6.52
N THR A 272 -14.41 13.62 -7.70
CA THR A 272 -14.70 12.21 -7.94
C THR A 272 -13.41 11.40 -8.00
N THR A 273 -13.28 10.42 -7.11
CA THR A 273 -12.23 9.40 -7.18
C THR A 273 -12.50 8.44 -8.35
N ARG A 274 -11.48 8.25 -9.18
CA ARG A 274 -11.47 7.35 -10.33
C ARG A 274 -10.39 6.28 -10.13
N TYR A 275 -10.45 5.23 -10.93
CA TYR A 275 -9.53 4.11 -10.84
C TYR A 275 -8.97 3.75 -12.22
N VAL A 276 -7.70 3.38 -12.26
CA VAL A 276 -7.06 2.75 -13.42
C VAL A 276 -6.45 1.42 -12.99
N LYS A 277 -6.43 0.43 -13.89
CA LYS A 277 -5.77 -0.85 -13.65
C LYS A 277 -4.31 -0.81 -14.10
N SER A 278 -3.39 -1.09 -13.18
CA SER A 278 -1.95 -1.19 -13.42
C SER A 278 -1.45 -2.54 -12.92
N ALA A 279 -0.95 -3.39 -13.82
CA ALA A 279 -0.45 -4.73 -13.50
C ALA A 279 -1.42 -5.58 -12.62
N GLY A 280 -2.73 -5.44 -12.83
CA GLY A 280 -3.76 -6.17 -12.08
C GLY A 280 -4.28 -5.45 -10.83
N VAL A 281 -3.65 -4.36 -10.41
CA VAL A 281 -3.99 -3.56 -9.22
C VAL A 281 -4.78 -2.32 -9.62
N ASN A 282 -5.83 -1.96 -8.87
CA ASN A 282 -6.56 -0.71 -9.06
C ASN A 282 -5.84 0.44 -8.35
N ILE A 283 -5.52 1.49 -9.11
CA ILE A 283 -4.88 2.71 -8.62
C ILE A 283 -5.91 3.83 -8.62
N ALA A 284 -6.20 4.35 -7.43
CA ALA A 284 -7.10 5.46 -7.21
C ALA A 284 -6.42 6.80 -7.54
N TYR A 285 -7.14 7.66 -8.25
CA TYR A 285 -6.69 8.99 -8.61
C TYR A 285 -7.85 10.00 -8.65
N GLN A 286 -7.53 11.27 -8.45
CA GLN A 286 -8.45 12.40 -8.60
C GLN A 286 -7.83 13.43 -9.54
N VAL A 287 -8.67 14.11 -10.33
CA VAL A 287 -8.28 15.26 -11.16
C VAL A 287 -9.11 16.46 -10.73
N THR A 288 -8.45 17.57 -10.44
CA THR A 288 -9.04 18.83 -9.96
C THR A 288 -8.35 20.02 -10.58
N GLY A 289 -9.05 21.13 -10.77
CA GLY A 289 -8.53 22.29 -11.48
C GLY A 289 -8.53 22.09 -13.00
N ASP A 290 -8.47 23.20 -13.72
CA ASP A 290 -8.58 23.29 -15.17
C ASP A 290 -7.47 24.16 -15.78
N GLY A 291 -6.41 24.43 -14.99
CA GLY A 291 -5.26 25.21 -15.44
C GLY A 291 -4.47 24.52 -16.57
N PRO A 292 -3.67 25.29 -17.33
CA PRO A 292 -3.02 24.82 -18.56
C PRO A 292 -1.82 23.89 -18.32
N VAL A 293 -1.37 23.75 -17.07
CA VAL A 293 -0.25 22.89 -16.68
C VAL A 293 -0.82 21.61 -16.09
N ASP A 294 -0.45 20.44 -16.62
CA ASP A 294 -0.71 19.19 -15.93
C ASP A 294 0.30 19.02 -14.80
N LEU A 295 -0.19 18.86 -13.57
CA LEU A 295 0.63 18.70 -12.37
C LEU A 295 0.19 17.43 -11.64
N LEU A 296 1.06 16.42 -11.57
CA LEU A 296 0.82 15.23 -10.76
C LEU A 296 1.48 15.37 -9.40
N TYR A 297 0.70 15.36 -8.32
CA TYR A 297 1.22 15.23 -6.96
C TYR A 297 1.23 13.77 -6.52
N VAL A 298 2.44 13.26 -6.26
CA VAL A 298 2.70 11.95 -5.66
C VAL A 298 3.01 12.16 -4.17
N PRO A 299 2.10 11.79 -3.26
CA PRO A 299 2.28 12.04 -1.84
C PRO A 299 3.37 11.16 -1.22
N GLY A 300 3.80 11.53 -0.01
CA GLY A 300 4.73 10.77 0.82
C GLY A 300 4.15 9.46 1.37
N TRP A 301 4.79 8.92 2.40
CA TRP A 301 4.57 7.58 2.98
C TRP A 301 3.17 6.96 2.79
N VAL A 302 2.13 7.51 3.43
CA VAL A 302 0.74 7.06 3.26
C VAL A 302 -0.17 8.21 2.86
N SER A 303 -1.22 7.91 2.09
CA SER A 303 -2.20 8.90 1.67
C SER A 303 -3.61 8.37 1.57
N ASN A 304 -4.59 9.29 1.55
CA ASN A 304 -5.98 8.98 1.25
C ASN A 304 -6.64 10.16 0.51
N LEU A 305 -7.04 9.95 -0.75
CA LEU A 305 -7.59 10.98 -1.62
C LEU A 305 -8.88 11.63 -1.09
N ASP A 306 -9.79 10.83 -0.53
CA ASP A 306 -11.09 11.33 -0.05
C ASP A 306 -10.95 12.08 1.29
N LEU A 307 -10.10 11.57 2.18
CA LEU A 307 -9.87 12.18 3.49
C LEU A 307 -8.94 13.39 3.42
N ALA A 308 -8.11 13.53 2.37
CA ALA A 308 -7.25 14.70 2.16
C ALA A 308 -8.04 16.02 2.17
N TRP A 309 -9.28 16.00 1.69
CA TRP A 309 -10.20 17.15 1.67
C TRP A 309 -10.79 17.50 3.04
N GLY A 310 -10.60 16.64 4.05
CA GLY A 310 -11.09 16.84 5.42
C GLY A 310 -10.27 17.85 6.22
N SER A 311 -8.99 18.06 5.88
CA SER A 311 -8.17 19.12 6.48
C SER A 311 -8.36 20.42 5.71
N PRO A 312 -8.79 21.52 6.36
CA PRO A 312 -8.88 22.82 5.72
C PRO A 312 -7.55 23.28 5.12
N ARG A 313 -6.41 22.97 5.77
CA ARG A 313 -5.08 23.37 5.29
C ARG A 313 -4.65 22.58 4.07
N LEU A 314 -4.85 21.26 4.07
CA LEU A 314 -4.53 20.45 2.90
C LEU A 314 -5.47 20.76 1.73
N ALA A 315 -6.77 20.92 1.99
CA ALA A 315 -7.73 21.37 0.98
C ALA A 315 -7.35 22.72 0.37
N HIS A 316 -6.88 23.66 1.19
CA HIS A 316 -6.37 24.96 0.72
C HIS A 316 -5.19 24.80 -0.23
N VAL A 317 -4.16 24.02 0.14
CA VAL A 317 -3.01 23.75 -0.72
C VAL A 317 -3.45 23.13 -2.06
N MET A 318 -4.34 22.14 -2.03
CA MET A 318 -4.84 21.46 -3.24
C MET A 318 -5.62 22.42 -4.14
N LYS A 319 -6.47 23.28 -3.59
CA LYS A 319 -7.19 24.31 -4.34
C LYS A 319 -6.23 25.33 -4.94
N ARG A 320 -5.21 25.76 -4.20
CA ARG A 320 -4.21 26.72 -4.71
C ARG A 320 -3.36 26.14 -5.83
N LEU A 321 -2.97 24.87 -5.75
CA LEU A 321 -2.30 24.16 -6.84
C LEU A 321 -3.22 24.04 -8.06
N GLY A 322 -4.48 23.62 -7.84
CA GLY A 322 -5.49 23.52 -8.90
C GLY A 322 -5.88 24.84 -9.56
N SER A 323 -5.61 25.98 -8.92
CA SER A 323 -5.93 27.30 -9.48
C SER A 323 -5.04 27.72 -10.67
N PHE A 324 -3.95 26.98 -10.93
CA PHE A 324 -3.05 27.25 -12.06
C PHE A 324 -2.63 25.97 -12.80
N SER A 325 -3.15 24.82 -12.39
CA SER A 325 -2.84 23.52 -12.97
C SER A 325 -4.08 22.64 -13.03
N ARG A 326 -4.09 21.70 -13.97
CA ARG A 326 -4.90 20.49 -13.86
C ARG A 326 -4.17 19.55 -12.91
N LEU A 327 -4.53 19.62 -11.63
CA LEU A 327 -3.93 18.87 -10.54
C LEU A 327 -4.44 17.43 -10.56
N ILE A 328 -3.54 16.50 -10.86
CA ILE A 328 -3.73 15.06 -10.76
C ILE A 328 -3.15 14.61 -9.42
N ARG A 329 -3.89 13.81 -8.65
CA ARG A 329 -3.45 13.23 -7.36
C ARG A 329 -3.71 11.74 -7.36
N ILE A 330 -2.84 10.98 -6.70
CA ILE A 330 -2.94 9.52 -6.61
C ILE A 330 -2.81 9.04 -5.18
N ASP A 331 -3.48 7.94 -4.86
CA ASP A 331 -3.07 7.08 -3.76
C ASP A 331 -2.17 5.99 -4.35
N LYS A 332 -0.97 5.82 -3.80
CA LYS A 332 -0.02 4.80 -4.27
C LYS A 332 -0.62 3.41 -4.00
N ARG A 333 -0.28 2.41 -4.83
CA ARG A 333 -0.63 1.01 -4.55
C ARG A 333 -0.28 0.64 -3.10
N GLY A 334 -1.16 -0.10 -2.43
CA GLY A 334 -1.00 -0.43 -1.01
C GLY A 334 -1.38 0.69 -0.03
N THR A 335 -1.83 1.85 -0.49
CA THR A 335 -2.25 2.97 0.37
C THR A 335 -3.62 3.53 -0.03
N GLY A 336 -4.33 4.11 0.93
CA GLY A 336 -5.52 4.92 0.67
C GLY A 336 -6.64 4.17 0.01
N LEU A 337 -7.18 4.72 -1.08
CA LEU A 337 -8.27 4.15 -1.85
C LEU A 337 -7.80 3.18 -2.94
N SER A 338 -6.50 3.12 -3.25
CA SER A 338 -5.94 2.09 -4.13
C SER A 338 -6.04 0.72 -3.48
N ASP A 339 -6.01 -0.34 -4.29
CA ASP A 339 -6.01 -1.71 -3.78
C ASP A 339 -4.91 -1.90 -2.71
N ARG A 340 -5.30 -2.50 -1.59
CA ARG A 340 -4.44 -2.79 -0.44
C ARG A 340 -3.94 -4.24 -0.47
N ASN A 341 -2.99 -4.57 0.40
CA ASN A 341 -2.42 -5.92 0.55
C ASN A 341 -1.72 -6.46 -0.72
N VAL A 342 -1.07 -5.57 -1.48
CA VAL A 342 -0.39 -5.91 -2.75
C VAL A 342 1.05 -6.42 -2.57
N GLY A 343 1.48 -6.66 -1.33
CA GLY A 343 2.87 -7.00 -0.98
C GLY A 343 3.84 -5.82 -1.15
N LEU A 344 5.14 -6.10 -0.97
CA LEU A 344 6.19 -5.12 -1.28
C LEU A 344 6.27 -4.95 -2.80
N SER A 345 6.10 -3.72 -3.28
CA SER A 345 6.17 -3.41 -4.70
C SER A 345 7.45 -2.66 -5.02
N THR A 346 8.07 -2.98 -6.17
CA THR A 346 9.25 -2.26 -6.67
C THR A 346 8.97 -0.79 -6.94
N LEU A 347 10.02 0.03 -6.87
CA LEU A 347 9.93 1.45 -7.21
C LEU A 347 9.46 1.63 -8.67
N GLU A 348 9.95 0.77 -9.55
CA GLU A 348 9.52 0.65 -10.95
C GLU A 348 8.03 0.34 -11.10
N GLN A 349 7.48 -0.63 -10.35
CA GLN A 349 6.04 -0.94 -10.39
C GLN A 349 5.17 0.24 -9.94
N ARG A 350 5.65 1.05 -9.00
CA ARG A 350 4.94 2.25 -8.57
C ARG A 350 5.07 3.39 -9.57
N MET A 351 6.23 3.56 -10.20
CA MET A 351 6.42 4.47 -11.34
C MET A 351 5.47 4.11 -12.49
N GLU A 352 5.25 2.83 -12.77
CA GLU A 352 4.30 2.39 -13.79
C GLU A 352 2.84 2.71 -13.43
N ASP A 353 2.48 2.80 -12.14
CA ASP A 353 1.16 3.29 -11.73
C ASP A 353 0.97 4.75 -12.10
N VAL A 354 2.01 5.55 -11.86
CA VAL A 354 2.03 6.96 -12.27
C VAL A 354 1.79 7.03 -13.78
N ARG A 355 2.52 6.25 -14.58
CA ARG A 355 2.32 6.21 -16.04
C ARG A 355 0.89 5.83 -16.42
N ALA A 356 0.33 4.77 -15.83
CA ALA A 356 -1.03 4.33 -16.10
C ALA A 356 -2.08 5.41 -15.76
N VAL A 357 -1.90 6.13 -14.65
CA VAL A 357 -2.76 7.25 -14.26
C VAL A 357 -2.64 8.39 -15.26
N LEU A 358 -1.42 8.79 -15.65
CA LEU A 358 -1.20 9.87 -16.63
C LEU A 358 -1.81 9.54 -17.99
N ASP A 359 -1.63 8.31 -18.48
CA ASP A 359 -2.22 7.84 -19.74
C ASP A 359 -3.76 7.89 -19.66
N THR A 360 -4.36 7.47 -18.55
CA THR A 360 -5.83 7.48 -18.37
C THR A 360 -6.38 8.89 -18.14
N ALA A 361 -5.61 9.78 -17.53
CA ALA A 361 -5.95 11.19 -17.36
C ALA A 361 -5.80 12.00 -18.66
N GLY A 362 -5.18 11.42 -19.70
CA GLY A 362 -4.87 12.11 -20.95
C GLY A 362 -3.83 13.21 -20.75
N SER A 363 -2.77 12.91 -20.01
CA SER A 363 -1.64 13.81 -19.78
C SER A 363 -0.42 13.33 -20.55
N ASP A 364 -0.09 14.04 -21.62
CA ASP A 364 1.02 13.67 -22.50
C ASP A 364 2.36 14.11 -21.92
N ARG A 365 2.43 15.29 -21.29
CA ARG A 365 3.63 15.83 -20.68
C ARG A 365 3.29 16.54 -19.37
N THR A 366 3.76 16.00 -18.25
CA THR A 366 3.30 16.38 -16.91
C THR A 366 4.42 16.95 -16.05
N VAL A 367 4.11 17.94 -15.20
CA VAL A 367 5.00 18.31 -14.09
C VAL A 367 4.80 17.30 -12.96
N LEU A 368 5.87 16.62 -12.58
CA LEU A 368 5.85 15.64 -11.49
C LEU A 368 6.22 16.32 -10.18
N PHE A 369 5.31 16.26 -9.21
CA PHE A 369 5.51 16.80 -7.87
C PHE A 369 5.58 15.66 -6.86
N GLY A 370 6.79 15.27 -6.46
CA GLY A 370 7.05 14.23 -5.47
C GLY A 370 7.37 14.80 -4.08
N GLY A 371 6.55 14.44 -3.09
CA GLY A 371 6.82 14.76 -1.69
C GLY A 371 7.33 13.54 -0.92
N SER A 372 8.37 13.68 -0.10
CA SER A 372 8.87 12.58 0.76
C SER A 372 9.16 11.31 -0.05
N GLU A 373 8.67 10.14 0.37
CA GLU A 373 8.77 8.86 -0.37
C GLU A 373 8.27 8.95 -1.84
N GLY A 374 7.41 9.90 -2.19
CA GLY A 374 6.98 10.12 -3.57
C GLY A 374 8.08 10.64 -4.49
N GLY A 375 9.13 11.26 -3.94
CA GLY A 375 10.23 11.85 -4.72
C GLY A 375 11.06 10.83 -5.52
N PRO A 376 11.61 9.76 -4.92
CA PRO A 376 12.35 8.73 -5.66
C PRO A 376 11.61 8.17 -6.87
N MET A 377 10.28 8.01 -6.76
CA MET A 377 9.45 7.54 -7.85
C MET A 377 9.35 8.57 -8.98
N CYS A 378 9.13 9.84 -8.65
CA CYS A 378 9.12 10.93 -9.64
C CYS A 378 10.50 11.13 -10.29
N MET A 379 11.58 10.94 -9.54
CA MET A 379 12.96 10.97 -10.05
C MET A 379 13.20 9.85 -11.08
N LEU A 380 12.82 8.62 -10.75
CA LEU A 380 12.90 7.50 -11.68
C LEU A 380 12.06 7.73 -12.93
N PHE A 381 10.83 8.24 -12.79
CA PHE A 381 9.97 8.57 -13.93
C PHE A 381 10.63 9.64 -14.82
N ALA A 382 11.14 10.72 -14.23
CA ALA A 382 11.75 11.83 -14.96
C ALA A 382 13.00 11.40 -15.75
N ALA A 383 13.80 10.49 -15.19
CA ALA A 383 14.97 9.92 -15.87
C ALA A 383 14.59 8.91 -16.98
N THR A 384 13.50 8.16 -16.79
CA THR A 384 13.07 7.10 -17.73
C THR A 384 12.23 7.68 -18.88
N TYR A 385 11.38 8.66 -18.59
CA TYR A 385 10.43 9.28 -19.54
C TYR A 385 10.58 10.82 -19.57
N PRO A 386 11.75 11.36 -19.95
CA PRO A 386 11.97 12.81 -19.99
C PRO A 386 11.03 13.51 -20.98
N GLU A 387 10.61 12.84 -22.05
CA GLU A 387 9.64 13.34 -23.04
C GLU A 387 8.23 13.49 -22.48
N ARG A 388 7.87 12.63 -21.52
CA ARG A 388 6.59 12.68 -20.77
C ARG A 388 6.66 13.60 -19.56
N THR A 389 7.83 14.16 -19.25
CA THR A 389 8.06 14.98 -18.05
C THR A 389 8.32 16.43 -18.43
N ALA A 390 7.44 17.33 -17.99
CA ALA A 390 7.59 18.77 -18.23
C ALA A 390 8.65 19.39 -17.31
N ALA A 391 8.58 19.03 -16.03
CA ALA A 391 9.50 19.45 -14.98
C ALA A 391 9.32 18.53 -13.75
N LEU A 392 10.28 18.61 -12.82
CA LEU A 392 10.27 17.88 -11.57
C LEU A 392 10.25 18.85 -10.39
N VAL A 393 9.34 18.63 -9.44
CA VAL A 393 9.25 19.37 -8.17
C VAL A 393 9.41 18.36 -7.04
N LEU A 394 10.40 18.59 -6.18
CA LEU A 394 10.76 17.71 -5.08
C LEU A 394 10.63 18.47 -3.76
N THR A 395 9.81 17.98 -2.82
CA THR A 395 9.67 18.61 -1.49
C THR A 395 9.99 17.62 -0.38
N GLY A 396 10.92 17.98 0.51
CA GLY A 396 11.24 17.17 1.70
C GLY A 396 11.48 15.70 1.35
N THR A 397 12.32 15.43 0.35
CA THR A 397 12.56 14.09 -0.19
C THR A 397 14.05 13.78 -0.26
N TYR A 398 14.38 12.52 -0.53
CA TYR A 398 15.71 11.95 -0.35
C TYR A 398 16.16 11.17 -1.59
N ALA A 399 17.48 11.10 -1.78
CA ALA A 399 18.07 10.24 -2.80
C ALA A 399 18.25 8.80 -2.31
N LYS A 400 18.38 8.61 -0.99
CA LYS A 400 18.56 7.31 -0.35
C LYS A 400 17.87 7.29 1.02
N GLY A 401 17.10 6.25 1.31
CA GLY A 401 16.31 6.16 2.53
C GLY A 401 17.08 5.69 3.77
N GLY A 402 18.19 4.95 3.56
CA GLY A 402 18.98 4.34 4.63
C GLY A 402 20.38 4.95 4.79
N TRP A 403 20.85 5.04 6.03
CA TRP A 403 22.19 5.54 6.34
C TRP A 403 23.30 4.74 5.64
N SER A 404 24.30 5.47 5.14
CA SER A 404 25.58 4.90 4.71
C SER A 404 26.69 5.92 4.93
N LYS A 405 27.96 5.48 4.93
CA LYS A 405 29.10 6.37 5.21
C LYS A 405 29.18 7.57 4.26
N ASP A 406 28.77 7.38 3.02
CA ASP A 406 28.72 8.36 1.93
C ASP A 406 27.36 9.06 1.79
N TYR A 407 26.37 8.70 2.62
CA TYR A 407 25.08 9.37 2.76
C TYR A 407 24.66 9.40 4.25
N PRO A 408 25.37 10.18 5.09
CA PRO A 408 25.27 10.07 6.56
C PRO A 408 24.05 10.76 7.16
N TRP A 409 23.21 11.39 6.34
CA TRP A 409 22.06 12.18 6.80
C TRP A 409 20.78 11.35 6.91
N ALA A 410 20.68 10.26 6.13
CA ALA A 410 19.58 9.32 6.21
C ALA A 410 19.51 8.65 7.59
N ARG A 411 18.34 8.06 7.86
CA ARG A 411 18.02 7.36 9.11
C ARG A 411 18.97 6.19 9.35
N THR A 412 19.53 6.09 10.57
CA THR A 412 20.32 4.92 10.97
C THR A 412 19.41 3.72 11.24
N PRO A 413 19.94 2.47 11.21
CA PRO A 413 19.14 1.29 11.56
C PRO A 413 18.48 1.40 12.94
N GLU A 414 19.13 2.05 13.91
CA GLU A 414 18.59 2.30 15.24
C GLU A 414 17.42 3.29 15.19
N GLU A 415 17.57 4.42 14.51
CA GLU A 415 16.49 5.41 14.33
C GLU A 415 15.28 4.77 13.61
N VAL A 416 15.51 3.94 12.58
CA VAL A 416 14.45 3.21 11.87
C VAL A 416 13.71 2.24 12.79
N ASN A 417 14.44 1.50 13.64
CA ASN A 417 13.81 0.58 14.60
C ASN A 417 12.99 1.32 15.67
N GLU A 418 13.45 2.50 16.10
CA GLU A 418 12.70 3.37 17.02
C GLU A 418 11.41 3.90 16.37
N ASP A 419 11.50 4.36 15.12
CA ASP A 419 10.34 4.81 14.34
C ASP A 419 9.32 3.66 14.17
N VAL A 420 9.77 2.47 13.81
CA VAL A 420 8.89 1.28 13.67
C VAL A 420 8.22 0.94 15.01
N ALA A 421 8.96 0.94 16.12
CA ALA A 421 8.40 0.69 17.44
C ALA A 421 7.41 1.79 17.88
N ALA A 422 7.58 3.03 17.42
CA ALA A 422 6.61 4.09 17.64
C ALA A 422 5.30 3.80 16.89
N VAL A 423 5.39 3.44 15.60
CA VAL A 423 4.24 3.06 14.78
C VAL A 423 3.46 1.91 15.40
N GLU A 424 4.14 0.84 15.84
CA GLU A 424 3.48 -0.32 16.48
C GLU A 424 2.66 0.07 17.72
N ARG A 425 3.16 1.03 18.51
CA ARG A 425 2.52 1.44 19.77
C ARG A 425 1.45 2.52 19.58
N GLN A 426 1.62 3.39 18.58
CA GLN A 426 0.94 4.68 18.52
C GLN A 426 0.34 4.99 17.14
N TRP A 427 0.17 4.00 16.26
CA TRP A 427 -0.40 4.23 14.93
C TRP A 427 -1.73 4.98 14.97
N GLY A 428 -1.78 6.12 14.27
CA GLY A 428 -2.93 7.00 14.24
C GLY A 428 -3.19 7.81 15.52
N GLN A 429 -2.27 7.82 16.48
CA GLN A 429 -2.32 8.67 17.66
C GLN A 429 -1.63 10.02 17.38
N PRO A 430 -1.86 11.05 18.22
CA PRO A 430 -1.27 12.38 18.04
C PRO A 430 0.27 12.42 17.95
N ALA A 431 0.96 11.40 18.48
CA ALA A 431 2.41 11.34 18.48
C ALA A 431 3.03 11.41 17.07
N GLU A 432 2.37 10.83 16.06
CA GLU A 432 2.82 10.87 14.66
C GLU A 432 2.87 12.29 14.09
N MET A 433 1.98 13.17 14.55
CA MET A 433 1.97 14.58 14.13
C MET A 433 3.20 15.34 14.65
N THR A 434 3.81 14.91 15.75
CA THR A 434 4.98 15.56 16.36
C THR A 434 6.19 15.58 15.42
N ASN A 435 6.28 14.61 14.51
CA ASN A 435 7.34 14.54 13.52
C ASN A 435 6.88 15.03 12.14
N ALA A 436 5.65 14.75 11.74
CA ALA A 436 5.12 15.14 10.42
C ALA A 436 4.81 16.65 10.31
N ALA A 437 4.14 17.20 11.32
CA ALA A 437 3.67 18.58 11.36
C ALA A 437 3.72 19.16 12.79
N PRO A 438 4.92 19.32 13.39
CA PRO A 438 5.08 19.85 14.74
C PRO A 438 4.33 21.17 14.99
N SER A 439 4.16 22.03 13.97
CA SER A 439 3.44 23.30 14.13
C SER A 439 1.93 23.12 14.39
N LEU A 440 1.37 21.96 14.05
CA LEU A 440 -0.06 21.67 14.13
C LEU A 440 -0.44 20.84 15.36
N ILE A 441 0.53 20.47 16.20
CA ILE A 441 0.30 19.56 17.34
C ILE A 441 -0.69 20.13 18.37
N ASP A 442 -0.82 21.44 18.49
CA ASP A 442 -1.76 22.06 19.42
C ASP A 442 -3.17 22.22 18.81
N ASN A 443 -3.32 22.01 17.50
CA ASN A 443 -4.61 22.06 16.82
C ASN A 443 -5.33 20.70 16.94
N MET A 444 -6.34 20.64 17.81
CA MET A 444 -7.11 19.43 18.07
C MET A 444 -7.80 18.87 16.82
N VAL A 445 -8.35 19.74 15.96
CA VAL A 445 -9.06 19.32 14.74
C VAL A 445 -8.10 18.68 13.74
N GLU A 446 -6.95 19.32 13.51
CA GLU A 446 -5.92 18.75 12.61
C GLU A 446 -5.35 17.46 13.18
N ARG A 447 -5.11 17.37 14.49
CA ARG A 447 -4.65 16.13 15.15
C ARG A 447 -5.63 14.97 14.96
N GLU A 448 -6.90 15.17 15.25
CA GLU A 448 -7.93 14.14 15.12
C GLU A 448 -8.10 13.71 13.66
N TRP A 449 -8.13 14.69 12.75
CA TRP A 449 -8.17 14.43 11.32
C TRP A 449 -6.97 13.63 10.86
N PHE A 450 -5.75 14.00 11.24
CA PHE A 450 -4.54 13.32 10.79
C PHE A 450 -4.46 11.89 11.32
N GLY A 451 -4.85 11.67 12.59
CA GLY A 451 -4.97 10.31 13.13
C GLY A 451 -5.97 9.45 12.36
N ALA A 452 -7.12 10.02 11.98
CA ALA A 452 -8.10 9.34 11.12
C ALA A 452 -7.55 9.11 9.70
N TYR A 453 -6.88 10.10 9.13
CA TYR A 453 -6.23 10.01 7.82
C TYR A 453 -5.24 8.85 7.79
N LEU A 454 -4.34 8.72 8.76
CA LEU A 454 -3.36 7.63 8.85
C LEU A 454 -4.03 6.25 8.94
N ARG A 455 -4.96 6.05 9.90
CA ARG A 455 -5.64 4.76 10.09
C ARG A 455 -6.46 4.31 8.88
N ASN A 456 -6.99 5.27 8.12
CA ASN A 456 -7.73 5.01 6.90
C ASN A 456 -6.84 5.02 5.64
N SER A 457 -5.54 5.32 5.76
CA SER A 457 -4.58 5.24 4.66
C SER A 457 -3.82 3.91 4.65
N ALA A 458 -3.47 3.38 5.82
CA ALA A 458 -2.79 2.09 5.95
C ALA A 458 -3.07 1.44 7.32
N SER A 459 -3.00 0.10 7.38
CA SER A 459 -2.91 -0.62 8.65
C SER A 459 -1.52 -0.40 9.29
N PRO A 460 -1.33 -0.64 10.60
CA PRO A 460 0.00 -0.54 11.22
C PRO A 460 1.04 -1.45 10.54
N ALA A 461 0.64 -2.67 10.16
CA ALA A 461 1.54 -3.62 9.50
C ALA A 461 1.97 -3.12 8.12
N ASP A 462 1.03 -2.58 7.33
CA ASP A 462 1.32 -1.99 6.02
C ASP A 462 2.20 -0.75 6.16
N ALA A 463 1.91 0.11 7.13
CA ALA A 463 2.70 1.31 7.40
C ALA A 463 4.17 0.95 7.70
N ILE A 464 4.41 -0.02 8.59
CA ILE A 464 5.74 -0.51 8.93
C ILE A 464 6.44 -1.10 7.71
N ALA A 465 5.74 -1.92 6.92
CA ALA A 465 6.30 -2.51 5.71
C ALA A 465 6.71 -1.44 4.69
N LEU A 466 5.87 -0.41 4.51
CA LEU A 466 6.15 0.74 3.64
C LEU A 466 7.33 1.57 4.16
N TRP A 467 7.43 1.79 5.47
CA TRP A 467 8.53 2.54 6.07
C TRP A 467 9.88 1.85 5.87
N ARG A 468 9.93 0.54 6.18
CA ARG A 468 11.12 -0.30 5.95
C ARG A 468 11.49 -0.32 4.47
N TRP A 469 10.49 -0.46 3.59
CA TRP A 469 10.71 -0.42 2.15
C TRP A 469 11.31 0.91 1.70
N GLY A 470 10.83 2.05 2.21
CA GLY A 470 11.38 3.36 1.91
C GLY A 470 12.87 3.48 2.28
N THR A 471 13.29 2.83 3.37
CA THR A 471 14.70 2.86 3.81
C THR A 471 15.65 2.07 2.91
N GLU A 472 15.13 1.14 2.12
CA GLU A 472 15.89 0.34 1.16
C GLU A 472 16.04 1.02 -0.23
N ILE A 473 15.34 2.14 -0.45
CA ILE A 473 15.41 2.88 -1.72
C ILE A 473 16.74 3.63 -1.82
N ASP A 474 17.42 3.47 -2.96
CA ASP A 474 18.60 4.26 -3.34
C ASP A 474 18.50 4.63 -4.83
N VAL A 475 18.33 5.92 -5.12
CA VAL A 475 18.24 6.47 -6.49
C VAL A 475 19.41 7.40 -6.82
N ARG A 476 20.47 7.40 -6.00
CA ARG A 476 21.63 8.31 -6.20
C ARG A 476 22.27 8.17 -7.57
N ASP A 477 22.38 6.94 -8.06
CA ASP A 477 23.02 6.62 -9.34
C ASP A 477 22.26 7.14 -10.56
N ILE A 478 20.96 7.41 -10.44
CA ILE A 478 20.12 7.88 -11.56
C ILE A 478 19.94 9.40 -11.59
N LEU A 479 20.35 10.12 -10.53
CA LEU A 479 20.18 11.58 -10.46
C LEU A 479 20.84 12.33 -11.65
N PRO A 480 22.03 11.94 -12.14
CA PRO A 480 22.65 12.61 -13.29
C PRO A 480 21.83 12.48 -14.59
N ALA A 481 20.98 11.44 -14.70
CA ALA A 481 20.14 11.19 -15.87
C ALA A 481 18.85 12.02 -15.89
N ILE A 482 18.61 12.83 -14.84
CA ILE A 482 17.46 13.73 -14.79
C ILE A 482 17.85 15.04 -15.47
N HIS A 483 17.41 15.20 -16.72
CA HIS A 483 17.71 16.40 -17.53
C HIS A 483 16.57 17.41 -17.58
N VAL A 484 15.41 17.11 -16.97
CA VAL A 484 14.26 18.03 -16.93
C VAL A 484 14.48 19.14 -15.91
N PRO A 485 13.87 20.33 -16.13
CA PRO A 485 13.90 21.40 -15.14
C PRO A 485 13.47 20.87 -13.78
N THR A 486 14.30 21.09 -12.75
CA THR A 486 14.05 20.54 -11.42
C THR A 486 14.05 21.62 -10.36
N LEU A 487 13.02 21.63 -9.51
CA LEU A 487 12.93 22.46 -8.32
C LEU A 487 12.97 21.57 -7.07
N VAL A 488 13.92 21.82 -6.18
CA VAL A 488 14.02 21.17 -4.87
C VAL A 488 13.67 22.18 -3.79
N ILE A 489 12.59 21.93 -3.06
CA ILE A 489 12.14 22.76 -1.94
C ILE A 489 12.35 21.98 -0.63
N GLN A 490 13.04 22.59 0.32
CA GLN A 490 13.37 21.95 1.59
C GLN A 490 13.03 22.85 2.77
N ARG A 491 12.48 22.27 3.84
CA ARG A 491 12.26 22.99 5.10
C ARG A 491 13.52 22.85 5.97
N SER A 492 14.00 23.97 6.49
CA SER A 492 15.25 24.07 7.27
C SER A 492 15.24 23.27 8.58
N GLY A 493 14.08 22.99 9.15
CA GLY A 493 13.90 22.24 10.39
C GLY A 493 13.17 20.90 10.21
N ASP A 494 13.06 20.39 8.99
CA ASP A 494 12.46 19.08 8.71
C ASP A 494 13.23 17.97 9.47
N ARG A 495 12.48 17.15 10.20
CA ARG A 495 13.01 16.08 11.06
C ARG A 495 12.96 14.69 10.41
N TRP A 496 12.16 14.53 9.36
CA TRP A 496 12.07 13.28 8.63
C TRP A 496 13.08 13.22 7.51
N VAL A 497 13.21 14.30 6.74
CA VAL A 497 14.20 14.42 5.68
C VAL A 497 15.06 15.63 5.97
N ARG A 498 16.33 15.39 6.28
CA ARG A 498 17.22 16.46 6.74
C ARG A 498 17.58 17.40 5.57
N PRO A 499 17.84 18.69 5.82
CA PRO A 499 18.12 19.65 4.74
C PRO A 499 19.28 19.26 3.82
N GLU A 500 20.27 18.55 4.35
CA GLU A 500 21.41 18.02 3.61
C GLU A 500 20.98 17.08 2.48
N GLU A 501 19.88 16.33 2.64
CA GLU A 501 19.34 15.44 1.61
C GLU A 501 18.80 16.23 0.41
N GLY A 502 18.08 17.31 0.66
CA GLY A 502 17.62 18.22 -0.39
C GLY A 502 18.78 18.93 -1.11
N ARG A 503 19.81 19.36 -0.37
CA ARG A 503 21.03 19.94 -0.97
C ARG A 503 21.79 18.93 -1.81
N TYR A 504 21.84 17.68 -1.39
CA TYR A 504 22.46 16.61 -2.16
C TYR A 504 21.74 16.40 -3.49
N LEU A 505 20.40 16.32 -3.48
CA LEU A 505 19.60 16.22 -4.71
C LEU A 505 19.91 17.38 -5.66
N ALA A 506 19.91 18.62 -5.15
CA ALA A 506 20.20 19.80 -5.98
C ALA A 506 21.64 19.83 -6.53
N ALA A 507 22.60 19.20 -5.83
CA ALA A 507 23.99 19.11 -6.29
C ALA A 507 24.21 18.00 -7.33
N HIS A 508 23.32 17.00 -7.42
CA HIS A 508 23.48 15.82 -8.27
C HIS A 508 22.49 15.75 -9.44
N ILE A 509 21.46 16.61 -9.44
CA ILE A 509 20.56 16.81 -10.59
C ILE A 509 21.00 18.06 -11.34
N GLU A 510 21.34 17.91 -12.62
CA GLU A 510 21.82 19.01 -13.45
C GLU A 510 20.76 20.13 -13.56
N GLY A 511 21.18 21.37 -13.31
CA GLY A 511 20.30 22.54 -13.42
C GLY A 511 19.21 22.64 -12.34
N ALA A 512 19.25 21.81 -11.29
CA ALA A 512 18.27 21.87 -10.21
C ALA A 512 18.37 23.19 -9.43
N ARG A 513 17.21 23.83 -9.22
CA ARG A 513 17.06 25.00 -8.35
C ARG A 513 16.74 24.55 -6.93
N TYR A 514 17.58 24.88 -5.97
CA TYR A 514 17.32 24.65 -4.55
C TYR A 514 16.67 25.88 -3.90
N VAL A 515 15.59 25.66 -3.17
CA VAL A 515 14.90 26.67 -2.35
C VAL A 515 14.74 26.14 -0.94
N GLU A 516 15.40 26.81 0.01
CA GLU A 516 15.22 26.52 1.43
C GLU A 516 14.17 27.45 2.03
N LEU A 517 13.17 26.86 2.70
CA LEU A 517 12.13 27.58 3.39
C LEU A 517 12.29 27.43 4.91
N ALA A 518 11.91 28.47 5.65
CA ALA A 518 11.79 28.39 7.10
C ALA A 518 10.69 27.39 7.49
N GLY A 519 10.87 26.71 8.62
CA GLY A 519 9.88 25.80 9.20
C GLY A 519 10.40 24.40 9.47
N ARG A 520 9.63 23.65 10.25
CA ARG A 520 9.90 22.32 10.81
C ARG A 520 8.92 21.26 10.33
N ASP A 521 7.81 21.68 9.73
CA ASP A 521 6.81 20.74 9.20
C ASP A 521 7.30 20.09 7.91
N HIS A 522 7.22 18.76 7.86
CA HIS A 522 7.56 17.96 6.69
C HIS A 522 6.44 17.98 5.64
N VAL A 523 5.20 18.11 6.08
CA VAL A 523 4.01 18.03 5.22
C VAL A 523 3.79 19.31 4.41
N ILE A 524 3.25 19.17 3.18
CA ILE A 524 3.04 20.32 2.26
C ILE A 524 1.99 21.32 2.75
N TRP A 525 1.12 20.90 3.67
CA TRP A 525 0.08 21.71 4.30
C TRP A 525 0.50 22.22 5.69
N GLY A 526 1.80 22.18 5.98
CA GLY A 526 2.42 22.67 7.21
C GLY A 526 2.54 24.19 7.24
N GLU A 527 3.32 24.72 8.17
CA GLU A 527 3.59 26.15 8.28
C GLU A 527 4.04 26.77 6.96
N ASP A 528 3.57 27.98 6.68
CA ASP A 528 3.87 28.73 5.46
C ASP A 528 3.70 27.90 4.17
N CYS A 529 2.61 27.12 4.10
CA CYS A 529 2.24 26.34 2.92
C CYS A 529 1.97 27.22 1.69
N ASP A 530 1.62 28.50 1.91
CA ASP A 530 1.36 29.43 0.82
C ASP A 530 2.62 29.78 0.05
N ARG A 531 3.74 30.00 0.76
CA ARG A 531 5.04 30.25 0.14
C ARG A 531 5.54 29.06 -0.66
N LEU A 532 5.30 27.83 -0.16
CA LEU A 532 5.61 26.61 -0.90
C LEU A 532 4.86 26.57 -2.24
N VAL A 533 3.55 26.84 -2.23
CA VAL A 533 2.75 26.86 -3.46
C VAL A 533 3.16 27.99 -4.40
N ASP A 534 3.58 29.14 -3.88
CA ASP A 534 4.06 30.26 -4.69
C ASP A 534 5.36 29.93 -5.43
N GLU A 535 6.30 29.24 -4.79
CA GLU A 535 7.54 28.78 -5.44
C GLU A 535 7.25 27.74 -6.52
N ILE A 536 6.34 26.79 -6.25
CA ILE A 536 5.89 25.81 -7.25
C ILE A 536 5.24 26.53 -8.42
N ARG A 537 4.30 27.44 -8.17
CA ARG A 537 3.62 28.22 -9.22
C ARG A 537 4.64 28.98 -10.06
N SER A 538 5.51 29.76 -9.42
CA SER A 538 6.53 30.57 -10.10
C SER A 538 7.42 29.71 -11.01
N PHE A 539 7.78 28.52 -10.56
CA PHE A 539 8.58 27.59 -11.33
C PHE A 539 7.84 26.97 -12.52
N VAL A 540 6.62 26.45 -12.31
CA VAL A 540 5.90 25.69 -13.34
C VAL A 540 5.16 26.56 -14.36
N THR A 541 4.82 27.80 -13.98
CA THR A 541 4.24 28.78 -14.92
C THR A 541 5.31 29.61 -15.63
N GLY A 542 6.58 29.45 -15.27
CA GLY A 542 7.71 29.99 -16.04
C GLY A 542 7.80 29.34 -17.42
N ALA A 543 8.58 29.92 -18.34
CA ALA A 543 8.88 29.29 -19.62
C ALA A 543 9.72 28.03 -19.39
N LEU A 544 9.06 26.88 -19.17
CA LEU A 544 9.73 25.59 -19.08
C LEU A 544 10.38 25.30 -20.44
N PRO A 545 11.69 24.98 -20.47
CA PRO A 545 12.37 24.53 -21.67
C PRO A 545 11.59 23.43 -22.40
N THR A 546 11.66 23.45 -23.74
CA THR A 546 11.26 22.33 -24.58
C THR A 546 12.07 21.09 -24.16
N ALA A 547 11.52 19.89 -24.37
CA ALA A 547 12.04 18.62 -23.85
C ALA A 547 13.59 18.54 -23.91
N PRO A 548 14.27 18.18 -22.79
CA PRO A 548 15.71 17.99 -22.80
C PRO A 548 16.14 16.97 -23.86
N GLY A 549 17.32 17.19 -24.43
CA GLY A 549 17.83 16.45 -25.58
C GLY A 549 18.09 14.97 -25.31
N GLU A 550 17.76 14.17 -26.32
CA GLU A 550 18.15 12.80 -26.70
C GLU A 550 18.35 11.74 -25.59
N ARG A 551 19.02 11.96 -24.47
CA ARG A 551 19.38 10.88 -23.52
C ARG A 551 18.23 10.38 -22.65
N VAL A 552 18.14 9.06 -22.53
CA VAL A 552 17.14 8.36 -21.71
C VAL A 552 17.78 7.31 -20.83
N LEU A 553 17.26 7.12 -19.61
CA LEU A 553 17.68 6.04 -18.72
C LEU A 553 17.06 4.71 -19.18
N VAL A 554 17.88 3.70 -19.46
CA VAL A 554 17.41 2.37 -19.86
C VAL A 554 18.13 1.26 -19.12
N SER A 555 17.45 0.12 -18.93
CA SER A 555 18.09 -1.11 -18.48
C SER A 555 18.62 -1.90 -19.66
N VAL A 556 19.93 -2.16 -19.69
CA VAL A 556 20.62 -2.91 -20.73
C VAL A 556 20.92 -4.33 -20.23
N LEU A 557 20.43 -5.33 -20.97
CA LEU A 557 20.79 -6.73 -20.85
C LEU A 557 21.88 -7.07 -21.88
N SER A 558 23.05 -7.49 -21.41
CA SER A 558 24.07 -8.15 -22.22
C SER A 558 24.07 -9.64 -21.92
N LEU A 559 23.96 -10.49 -22.94
CA LEU A 559 23.87 -11.94 -22.80
C LEU A 559 24.84 -12.63 -23.76
N ALA A 560 25.46 -13.72 -23.32
CA ALA A 560 26.24 -14.63 -24.16
C ALA A 560 25.78 -16.07 -23.94
N VAL A 561 25.59 -16.80 -25.04
CA VAL A 561 25.35 -18.24 -25.00
C VAL A 561 26.69 -18.97 -24.97
N ASP A 562 26.86 -19.87 -24.01
CA ASP A 562 28.09 -20.63 -23.78
C ASP A 562 28.04 -21.98 -24.51
N GLY A 563 29.00 -22.22 -25.42
CA GLY A 563 29.17 -23.49 -26.15
C GLY A 563 29.60 -23.32 -27.62
N VAL A 564 30.18 -24.37 -28.22
CA VAL A 564 30.44 -24.45 -29.68
C VAL A 564 29.23 -25.11 -30.33
N MET A 565 28.34 -24.34 -30.94
CA MET A 565 27.22 -24.89 -31.71
C MET A 565 27.67 -25.20 -33.14
N SER A 566 27.90 -26.47 -33.44
CA SER A 566 27.96 -26.95 -34.82
C SER A 566 26.55 -27.33 -35.27
N VAL A 567 25.97 -26.53 -36.15
CA VAL A 567 24.84 -26.77 -37.11
C VAL A 567 23.99 -25.50 -37.18
N VAL A 568 23.76 -25.02 -38.40
CA VAL A 568 23.02 -23.78 -38.72
C VAL A 568 21.62 -23.76 -38.11
N ASP A 569 20.95 -24.92 -38.00
CA ASP A 569 19.61 -25.08 -37.42
C ASP A 569 19.55 -24.81 -35.89
N GLY A 570 20.67 -24.97 -35.17
CA GLY A 570 20.74 -24.73 -33.72
C GLY A 570 20.74 -23.25 -33.37
N PHE A 571 21.30 -22.41 -34.24
CA PHE A 571 21.30 -20.95 -34.06
C PHE A 571 19.90 -20.36 -34.22
N GLU A 572 19.14 -20.82 -35.22
CA GLU A 572 17.79 -20.30 -35.48
C GLU A 572 16.83 -20.61 -34.32
N GLN A 573 16.88 -21.82 -33.74
CA GLN A 573 16.05 -22.18 -32.59
C GLN A 573 16.41 -21.39 -31.31
N VAL A 574 17.70 -21.15 -31.08
CA VAL A 574 18.18 -20.32 -29.96
C VAL A 574 17.76 -18.88 -30.15
N ASP A 575 17.88 -18.35 -31.36
CA ASP A 575 17.54 -16.98 -31.67
C ASP A 575 16.04 -16.72 -31.51
N VAL A 576 15.19 -17.63 -32.00
CA VAL A 576 13.73 -17.60 -31.80
C VAL A 576 13.38 -17.67 -30.32
N ALA A 577 14.01 -18.57 -29.56
CA ALA A 577 13.76 -18.70 -28.12
C ALA A 577 14.10 -17.40 -27.37
N ILE A 578 15.20 -16.74 -27.74
CA ILE A 578 15.60 -15.46 -27.14
C ILE A 578 14.62 -14.34 -27.56
N ASP A 579 14.24 -14.28 -28.83
CA ASP A 579 13.36 -13.22 -29.35
C ASP A 579 11.96 -13.30 -28.77
N GLU A 580 11.42 -14.49 -28.55
CA GLU A 580 10.14 -14.69 -27.88
C GLU A 580 10.18 -14.17 -26.42
N GLU A 581 11.23 -14.50 -25.65
CA GLU A 581 11.36 -14.02 -24.27
C GLU A 581 11.59 -12.50 -24.21
N LEU A 582 12.35 -11.94 -25.17
CA LEU A 582 12.52 -10.49 -25.30
C LEU A 582 11.17 -9.82 -25.55
N LEU A 583 10.40 -10.33 -26.52
CA LEU A 583 9.10 -9.78 -26.87
C LEU A 583 8.12 -9.86 -25.68
N LEU A 584 8.05 -11.00 -25.00
CA LEU A 584 7.21 -11.20 -23.81
C LEU A 584 7.58 -10.25 -22.66
N ALA A 585 8.86 -9.93 -22.51
CA ALA A 585 9.35 -9.00 -21.50
C ALA A 585 9.31 -7.53 -21.93
N GLY A 586 8.89 -7.23 -23.17
CA GLY A 586 8.89 -5.87 -23.73
C GLY A 586 10.29 -5.32 -23.98
N GLY A 587 11.27 -6.21 -24.15
CA GLY A 587 12.65 -5.86 -24.48
C GLY A 587 12.84 -5.66 -25.98
N ARG A 588 13.80 -4.81 -26.34
CA ARG A 588 14.18 -4.55 -27.72
C ARG A 588 15.65 -4.91 -27.93
N ALA A 589 15.92 -5.81 -28.87
CA ALA A 589 17.29 -6.12 -29.27
C ALA A 589 17.93 -4.91 -29.97
N ILE A 590 19.16 -4.56 -29.55
CA ILE A 590 19.99 -3.50 -30.14
C ILE A 590 21.02 -4.14 -31.06
N ARG A 591 21.72 -5.16 -30.57
CA ARG A 591 22.81 -5.80 -31.30
C ARG A 591 22.84 -7.30 -31.04
N ARG A 592 23.04 -8.07 -32.11
CA ARG A 592 23.31 -9.51 -32.04
C ARG A 592 24.56 -9.84 -32.83
N THR A 593 25.55 -10.50 -32.23
CA THR A 593 26.79 -10.86 -32.91
C THR A 593 27.41 -12.09 -32.26
N GLY A 594 27.60 -13.17 -33.03
CA GLY A 594 28.37 -14.34 -32.61
C GLY A 594 27.93 -14.97 -31.29
N GLY A 595 26.62 -15.19 -31.10
CA GLY A 595 26.05 -15.76 -29.87
C GLY A 595 25.96 -14.78 -28.69
N LYS A 596 26.29 -13.50 -28.90
CA LYS A 596 26.05 -12.42 -27.94
C LYS A 596 24.84 -11.57 -28.35
N LEU A 597 24.08 -11.12 -27.37
CA LEU A 597 22.95 -10.22 -27.49
C LEU A 597 23.16 -9.01 -26.57
N ALA A 598 22.85 -7.82 -27.08
CA ALA A 598 22.55 -6.64 -26.27
C ALA A 598 21.08 -6.24 -26.53
N ALA A 599 20.29 -6.12 -25.46
CA ALA A 599 18.90 -5.71 -25.50
C ALA A 599 18.62 -4.63 -24.45
N VAL A 600 17.64 -3.78 -24.69
CA VAL A 600 17.19 -2.75 -23.75
C VAL A 600 15.76 -2.95 -23.29
N PHE A 601 15.52 -2.47 -22.09
CA PHE A 601 14.23 -2.47 -21.42
C PHE A 601 14.04 -1.11 -20.76
N GLN A 602 12.80 -0.61 -20.78
CA GLN A 602 12.40 0.52 -19.95
C GLN A 602 12.31 0.14 -18.46
N ARG A 603 12.42 -1.16 -18.16
CA ARG A 603 12.01 -1.78 -16.90
C ARG A 603 13.09 -2.74 -16.43
N PRO A 604 13.87 -2.41 -15.38
CA PRO A 604 14.94 -3.28 -14.92
C PRO A 604 14.47 -4.61 -14.34
N THR A 605 13.30 -4.67 -13.73
CA THR A 605 12.73 -5.95 -13.28
C THR A 605 12.48 -6.89 -14.47
N ARG A 606 12.02 -6.33 -15.61
CA ARG A 606 11.76 -7.10 -16.84
C ARG A 606 13.04 -7.60 -17.48
N SER A 607 14.13 -6.82 -17.46
CA SER A 607 15.42 -7.28 -18.00
C SER A 607 15.98 -8.45 -17.20
N VAL A 608 15.86 -8.43 -15.86
CA VAL A 608 16.28 -9.55 -15.00
C VAL A 608 15.41 -10.79 -15.23
N GLN A 609 14.08 -10.62 -15.24
CA GLN A 609 13.15 -11.73 -15.50
C GLN A 609 13.37 -12.35 -16.89
N CYS A 610 13.61 -11.52 -17.91
CA CYS A 610 13.92 -11.98 -19.25
C CYS A 610 15.21 -12.81 -19.27
N ALA A 611 16.27 -12.35 -18.60
CA ALA A 611 17.52 -13.10 -18.50
C ALA A 611 17.32 -14.47 -17.81
N ILE A 612 16.51 -14.53 -16.74
CA ILE A 612 16.15 -15.78 -16.05
C ILE A 612 15.37 -16.71 -16.97
N ALA A 613 14.39 -16.18 -17.70
CA ALA A 613 13.55 -16.95 -18.62
C ALA A 613 14.37 -17.52 -19.79
N ILE A 614 15.21 -16.69 -20.42
CA ILE A 614 16.15 -17.11 -21.46
C ILE A 614 17.08 -18.20 -20.92
N GLY A 615 17.72 -17.99 -19.77
CA GLY A 615 18.62 -18.98 -19.16
C GLY A 615 17.90 -20.31 -18.88
N THR A 616 16.68 -20.27 -18.35
CA THR A 616 15.86 -21.46 -18.10
C THR A 616 15.50 -22.20 -19.37
N ARG A 617 15.16 -21.47 -20.44
CA ARG A 617 14.80 -22.02 -21.73
C ARG A 617 16.01 -22.64 -22.44
N LEU A 618 17.16 -21.96 -22.44
CA LEU A 618 18.40 -22.49 -23.00
C LEU A 618 18.90 -23.74 -22.26
N ARG A 619 18.75 -23.81 -20.93
CA ARG A 619 19.06 -25.02 -20.16
C ARG A 619 18.24 -26.23 -20.62
N ARG A 620 16.98 -26.06 -21.02
CA ARG A 620 16.15 -27.15 -21.58
C ARG A 620 16.65 -27.64 -22.94
N LEU A 621 17.39 -26.79 -23.67
CA LEU A 621 18.05 -27.12 -24.92
C LEU A 621 19.49 -27.65 -24.73
N GLY A 622 19.92 -27.86 -23.48
CA GLY A 622 21.27 -28.34 -23.17
C GLY A 622 22.37 -27.27 -23.30
N LEU A 623 21.99 -25.99 -23.38
CA LEU A 623 22.90 -24.86 -23.48
C LEU A 623 22.94 -24.08 -22.17
N ALA A 624 24.06 -23.40 -21.91
CA ALA A 624 24.16 -22.44 -20.84
C ALA A 624 24.24 -21.02 -21.43
N SER A 625 23.84 -20.03 -20.64
CA SER A 625 24.10 -18.63 -20.95
C SER A 625 24.62 -17.93 -19.71
N ARG A 626 25.37 -16.86 -19.94
CA ARG A 626 25.70 -15.87 -18.92
C ARG A 626 25.10 -14.53 -19.31
N ALA A 627 24.68 -13.76 -18.32
CA ALA A 627 24.06 -12.46 -18.54
C ALA A 627 24.55 -11.42 -17.55
N ALA A 628 24.57 -10.17 -17.99
CA ALA A 628 24.86 -9.00 -17.20
C ALA A 628 23.84 -7.91 -17.47
N ILE A 629 23.36 -7.26 -16.41
CA ILE A 629 22.36 -6.20 -16.50
C ILE A 629 22.87 -4.94 -15.81
N HIS A 630 22.70 -3.80 -16.48
CA HIS A 630 23.04 -2.50 -15.96
C HIS A 630 21.96 -1.48 -16.33
N ILE A 631 21.86 -0.38 -15.58
CA ILE A 631 20.98 0.74 -15.88
C ILE A 631 21.85 1.98 -16.01
N GLY A 632 21.62 2.75 -17.07
CA GLY A 632 22.32 4.01 -17.30
C GLY A 632 21.81 4.73 -18.53
N GLU A 633 22.40 5.88 -18.81
CA GLU A 633 22.02 6.73 -19.94
C GLU A 633 22.38 6.11 -21.29
N CYS A 634 21.47 6.26 -22.24
CA CYS A 634 21.68 5.99 -23.66
C CYS A 634 21.11 7.11 -24.53
N GLU A 635 21.73 7.35 -25.68
CA GLU A 635 21.32 8.26 -26.74
C GLU A 635 20.61 7.46 -27.86
N PRO A 636 19.35 7.78 -28.19
CA PRO A 636 18.64 7.30 -29.37
C PRO A 636 19.34 7.71 -30.65
N ARG A 637 19.47 6.78 -31.59
CA ARG A 637 19.98 7.02 -32.94
C ARG A 637 19.03 6.38 -33.95
N GLY A 638 17.96 7.09 -34.30
CA GLY A 638 16.87 6.52 -35.10
C GLY A 638 16.21 5.36 -34.34
N ASP A 639 16.21 4.17 -34.95
CA ASP A 639 15.70 2.94 -34.33
C ASP A 639 16.73 2.25 -33.40
N ASP A 640 17.94 2.79 -33.24
CA ASP A 640 19.03 2.21 -32.43
C ASP A 640 19.31 3.01 -31.14
N LEU A 641 20.14 2.48 -30.25
CA LEU A 641 20.62 3.15 -29.04
C LEU A 641 22.14 3.01 -28.92
N SER A 642 22.80 4.10 -28.53
CA SER A 642 24.23 4.10 -28.19
C SER A 642 24.45 4.76 -26.86
N GLY A 643 25.40 4.28 -26.05
CA GLY A 643 25.68 4.90 -24.76
C GLY A 643 26.61 4.08 -23.89
N ILE A 644 27.15 4.73 -22.87
CA ILE A 644 28.08 4.14 -21.91
C ILE A 644 27.42 2.93 -21.20
N ALA A 645 26.11 2.98 -20.96
CA ALA A 645 25.41 1.88 -20.30
C ALA A 645 25.52 0.54 -21.06
N ILE A 646 25.55 0.58 -22.39
CA ILE A 646 25.71 -0.62 -23.23
C ILE A 646 27.11 -1.19 -23.09
N GLU A 647 28.13 -0.32 -23.09
CA GLU A 647 29.53 -0.74 -22.90
C GLU A 647 29.76 -1.31 -21.49
N VAL A 648 29.16 -0.71 -20.47
CA VAL A 648 29.24 -1.17 -19.08
C VAL A 648 28.59 -2.53 -18.93
N ALA A 649 27.38 -2.74 -19.47
CA ALA A 649 26.71 -4.03 -19.44
C ALA A 649 27.54 -5.12 -20.15
N ALA A 650 28.16 -4.79 -21.28
CA ALA A 650 29.02 -5.71 -22.02
C ALA A 650 30.28 -6.09 -21.23
N ARG A 651 30.88 -5.17 -20.47
CA ARG A 651 32.05 -5.47 -19.61
C ARG A 651 31.68 -6.21 -18.34
N LEU A 652 30.52 -5.93 -17.77
CA LEU A 652 29.98 -6.73 -16.66
C LEU A 652 29.84 -8.19 -17.10
N LEU A 653 29.39 -8.44 -18.33
CA LEU A 653 29.23 -9.81 -18.85
C LEU A 653 30.52 -10.65 -18.78
N ASP A 654 31.69 -10.02 -18.90
CA ASP A 654 32.98 -10.71 -18.81
C ASP A 654 33.29 -11.22 -17.38
N HIS A 655 32.57 -10.72 -16.37
CA HIS A 655 32.67 -11.15 -14.97
C HIS A 655 31.65 -12.23 -14.59
N ALA A 656 30.65 -12.48 -15.45
CA ALA A 656 29.63 -13.50 -15.22
C ALA A 656 30.16 -14.90 -15.59
N ARG A 657 29.92 -15.88 -14.72
CA ARG A 657 30.21 -17.29 -14.99
C ARG A 657 29.11 -17.91 -15.86
N SER A 658 29.41 -19.04 -16.49
CA SER A 658 28.41 -19.82 -17.24
C SER A 658 27.22 -20.17 -16.35
N GLY A 659 26.01 -19.85 -16.78
CA GLY A 659 24.77 -20.03 -16.01
C GLY A 659 24.47 -18.92 -15.00
N GLU A 660 25.35 -17.94 -14.84
CA GLU A 660 25.21 -16.84 -13.88
C GLU A 660 24.59 -15.60 -14.54
N ILE A 661 23.72 -14.93 -13.79
CA ILE A 661 23.19 -13.61 -14.13
C ILE A 661 23.74 -12.65 -13.09
N ILE A 662 24.49 -11.64 -13.54
CA ILE A 662 24.97 -10.58 -12.66
C ILE A 662 24.27 -9.26 -12.97
N VAL A 663 24.09 -8.42 -11.96
CA VAL A 663 23.48 -7.10 -12.09
C VAL A 663 24.35 -6.06 -11.41
N SER A 664 24.38 -4.83 -11.93
CA SER A 664 24.98 -3.72 -11.19
C SER A 664 24.19 -3.39 -9.92
N GLN A 665 24.85 -2.84 -8.91
CA GLN A 665 24.23 -2.34 -7.67
C GLN A 665 22.98 -1.48 -7.92
N THR A 666 23.04 -0.56 -8.89
CA THR A 666 21.91 0.28 -9.32
C THR A 666 20.66 -0.51 -9.73
N VAL A 667 20.84 -1.67 -10.37
CA VAL A 667 19.71 -2.54 -10.74
C VAL A 667 19.10 -3.16 -9.50
N ARG A 668 19.92 -3.66 -8.57
CA ARG A 668 19.45 -4.22 -7.30
C ARG A 668 18.61 -3.21 -6.53
N ASP A 669 19.08 -1.96 -6.46
CA ASP A 669 18.40 -0.90 -5.71
C ASP A 669 17.06 -0.48 -6.33
N LEU A 670 16.91 -0.58 -7.65
CA LEU A 670 15.67 -0.26 -8.35
C LEU A 670 14.64 -1.40 -8.38
N VAL A 671 15.05 -2.65 -8.12
CA VAL A 671 14.17 -3.83 -8.11
C VAL A 671 13.85 -4.34 -6.69
N VAL A 672 14.10 -3.52 -5.66
CA VAL A 672 13.73 -3.82 -4.26
C VAL A 672 12.24 -4.13 -4.15
N GLY A 673 11.88 -5.29 -3.58
CA GLY A 673 10.50 -5.75 -3.47
C GLY A 673 10.02 -6.66 -4.61
N SER A 674 10.85 -6.94 -5.62
CA SER A 674 10.53 -7.89 -6.70
C SER A 674 10.49 -9.36 -6.26
N GLY A 675 10.94 -9.68 -5.04
CA GLY A 675 11.18 -11.04 -4.56
C GLY A 675 12.54 -11.62 -4.99
N LEU A 676 13.27 -10.94 -5.87
CA LEU A 676 14.60 -11.36 -6.32
C LEU A 676 15.61 -11.25 -5.17
N ALA A 677 16.41 -12.31 -5.00
CA ALA A 677 17.53 -12.34 -4.08
C ALA A 677 18.85 -12.10 -4.81
N PHE A 678 19.79 -11.43 -4.13
CA PHE A 678 21.08 -11.03 -4.70
C PHE A 678 22.21 -11.39 -3.75
N GLU A 679 23.32 -11.86 -4.30
CA GLU A 679 24.55 -12.16 -3.57
C GLU A 679 25.69 -11.26 -4.09
N GLU A 680 26.38 -10.56 -3.19
CA GLU A 680 27.52 -9.71 -3.57
C GLU A 680 28.59 -10.53 -4.28
N ARG A 681 29.05 -10.03 -5.43
CA ARG A 681 29.96 -10.77 -6.30
C ARG A 681 31.32 -10.12 -6.47
N GLY A 682 31.35 -8.81 -6.62
CA GLY A 682 32.58 -8.07 -6.77
C GLY A 682 32.36 -6.64 -7.22
N ALA A 683 33.47 -5.99 -7.57
CA ALA A 683 33.49 -4.60 -7.98
C ALA A 683 34.40 -4.43 -9.19
N MET A 684 34.03 -3.56 -10.13
CA MET A 684 34.82 -3.26 -11.32
C MET A 684 34.98 -1.75 -11.55
N LYS A 685 36.10 -1.36 -12.17
CA LYS A 685 36.26 -0.01 -12.73
C LYS A 685 35.76 -0.02 -14.16
N ALA A 686 34.76 0.80 -14.47
CA ALA A 686 34.29 1.00 -15.83
C ALA A 686 34.84 2.32 -16.37
N SER A 687 35.43 2.30 -17.58
CA SER A 687 35.86 3.56 -18.21
C SER A 687 34.63 4.37 -18.59
N GLY A 688 34.57 5.64 -18.19
CA GLY A 688 33.42 6.50 -18.45
C GLY A 688 32.41 6.59 -17.31
N LEU A 689 32.57 5.80 -16.23
CA LEU A 689 31.82 5.98 -14.99
C LEU A 689 32.75 6.49 -13.87
N PRO A 690 32.29 7.45 -13.04
CA PRO A 690 33.03 7.84 -11.85
C PRO A 690 32.98 6.72 -10.79
N GLY A 691 34.14 6.28 -10.30
CA GLY A 691 34.23 5.36 -9.17
C GLY A 691 34.34 3.87 -9.53
N VAL A 692 33.92 3.02 -8.58
CA VAL A 692 33.93 1.55 -8.71
C VAL A 692 32.49 1.07 -8.70
N LEU A 693 32.09 0.32 -9.74
CA LEU A 693 30.77 -0.26 -9.88
C LEU A 693 30.73 -1.62 -9.17
N GLN A 694 29.91 -1.72 -8.12
CA GLN A 694 29.61 -2.99 -7.46
C GLN A 694 28.63 -3.80 -8.31
N PHE A 695 28.79 -5.13 -8.32
CA PHE A 695 27.89 -6.04 -9.01
C PHE A 695 27.58 -7.28 -8.15
N LEU A 696 26.37 -7.80 -8.33
CA LEU A 696 25.78 -8.88 -7.54
C LEU A 696 25.29 -9.98 -8.48
N ALA A 697 25.37 -11.23 -8.04
CA ALA A 697 24.74 -12.36 -8.73
C ALA A 697 23.27 -12.47 -8.30
N VAL A 698 22.38 -12.78 -9.25
CA VAL A 698 20.99 -13.13 -8.96
C VAL A 698 20.95 -14.55 -8.39
N ALA A 699 20.38 -14.72 -7.20
CA ALA A 699 20.28 -16.03 -6.55
C ALA A 699 19.23 -16.90 -7.25
N ASP A 700 19.53 -18.19 -7.41
CA ASP A 700 18.65 -19.15 -8.07
C ASP A 700 17.64 -19.70 -7.05
N GLU A 701 16.34 -19.45 -7.24
CA GLU A 701 15.26 -19.94 -6.35
C GLU A 701 15.09 -21.47 -6.37
N SER A 702 15.91 -22.19 -7.15
CA SER A 702 15.83 -23.63 -7.34
C SER A 702 16.71 -24.48 -6.39
N ARG A 703 17.12 -23.94 -5.23
CA ARG A 703 17.84 -24.70 -4.18
C ARG A 703 16.99 -25.11 -2.99
#